data_AF-A0A1C5GYV0-F1
#
_entry.id   AF-A0A1C5GYV0-F1
#
_cell.length_a   1.000
_cell.length_b   1.000
_cell.length_c   1.000
_cell.angle_alpha   90.00
_cell.angle_beta   90.00
_cell.angle_gamma   90.00
#
_symmetry.space_group_name_H-M   'P 1'
#
loop_
_entity.id
_entity.type
_entity.pdbx_description
1 polymer ?
#
loop_
_entity_poly.entity_id
_entity_poly.type
_entity_poly.pdbx_seq_one_letter_code
_entity_poly.pdbx_strand_id
1 'polypeptide(L)'
;MNLPVRATRRTVLAATAATAATAALPGLTSVAAAAPAGSAHVPVAPVPAVPPHGGREPAGTRIEQIAGTGVVLQYGRVVPSFDGWDRREPTRDYRSLDGRWHFRFDPADEGFNAGWHQPGTGTSGWDSVTVPSSWDLENTPEFGSYSGERFGEGTAFQDGYAWYRTTVRIPANWADRQVRLNFLAVNYKADVWVDGRLIGAHEGGHTPFALPIGDVLTPGATAVIVVRVHRRPSFTDYRTGEGPVSDPLAVPWKPVDYWPYAGITRSVWLEAVPEVSIPKVLVSARDGRLDVRVVVDNRSDREFAGQVVVSPGRKAKAGEVAVPLTVAAGAVAVARVEIAVPDAPTWSCDDPNVLTATAELRTGAPGDRSKRVDQLRTDYGVRTVAVVGSALTVNGVPVFLKGLNWHEETARSGRSMTKQEYDRELKLAREAGANLLRNSVYNRHPYVYQWADRNGVLVMDDIDNMWMNKAQEDIQTRSYGLSRALATMMAWNQHNNPSVILWGLQNESEIDGGGAPVYRAWIKDMKDAVKSVDLQNRPVTWASSSSWDPAFDLADVIGFNEYFGYFYGKDADLGPTLDAVHANHPNKPILITENGTWSFLGNRGSDTEQGTEDWQAASFQAHWAQVTARPEFVAGYTFWVLKDYKQRLGYNEEYNGLSTMGLVGFDSRTRRLVYDAFSDATLPR
;
A
#
# COMPACT_ATOMS: atom_id res chain seq x y z
N MET A 1 16.73 -1.34 54.47
CA MET A 1 17.54 -2.57 54.67
C MET A 1 17.50 -3.33 53.35
N ASN A 2 18.47 -3.09 52.48
CA ASN A 2 19.70 -3.87 52.26
C ASN A 2 19.49 -5.22 51.54
N LEU A 3 19.85 -5.16 50.25
CA LEU A 3 20.41 -6.17 49.33
C LEU A 3 21.13 -7.38 49.97
N PRO A 4 21.30 -8.46 49.18
CA PRO A 4 22.61 -8.68 48.51
C PRO A 4 22.45 -9.11 47.03
N VAL A 5 23.14 -8.50 46.06
CA VAL A 5 24.53 -8.72 45.59
C VAL A 5 24.82 -10.12 45.02
N ARG A 6 25.02 -10.18 43.69
CA ARG A 6 25.96 -10.99 42.88
C ARG A 6 25.94 -10.40 41.45
N ALA A 7 26.93 -10.51 40.57
CA ALA A 7 28.38 -10.62 40.61
C ALA A 7 28.87 -10.24 39.18
N THR A 8 30.06 -9.67 39.07
CA THR A 8 30.67 -9.08 37.87
C THR A 8 31.21 -10.12 36.87
N ARG A 9 31.30 -9.74 35.58
CA ARG A 9 32.28 -10.33 34.63
C ARG A 9 32.92 -9.26 33.74
N ARG A 10 34.25 -9.26 33.78
CA ARG A 10 35.21 -8.47 33.00
C ARG A 10 35.45 -9.08 31.61
N THR A 11 35.77 -8.17 30.71
CA THR A 11 36.49 -8.20 29.42
C THR A 11 37.59 -9.23 29.24
N VAL A 12 37.75 -9.71 27.99
CA VAL A 12 39.05 -10.00 27.33
C VAL A 12 38.96 -9.61 25.85
N LEU A 13 39.95 -8.84 25.38
CA LEU A 13 40.17 -8.32 24.03
C LEU A 13 41.65 -8.60 23.70
N ALA A 14 41.97 -9.11 22.50
CA ALA A 14 43.28 -9.03 21.82
C ALA A 14 43.07 -9.52 20.36
N ALA A 15 43.07 -8.70 19.32
CA ALA A 15 44.17 -7.93 18.69
C ALA A 15 45.20 -8.79 17.93
N THR A 16 45.18 -8.71 16.60
CA THR A 16 46.37 -8.73 15.73
C THR A 16 46.16 -7.75 14.57
N ALA A 17 47.20 -6.99 14.28
CA ALA A 17 47.20 -5.85 13.36
C ALA A 17 48.12 -6.10 12.16
N ALA A 18 47.79 -5.37 11.08
CA ALA A 18 48.66 -4.76 10.09
C ALA A 18 49.36 -5.63 9.03
N THR A 19 49.04 -5.32 7.77
CA THR A 19 50.07 -4.91 6.79
C THR A 19 49.45 -4.00 5.73
N ALA A 20 50.00 -2.80 5.61
CA ALA A 20 49.69 -1.83 4.57
C ALA A 20 50.61 -2.05 3.37
N ALA A 21 50.07 -1.89 2.16
CA ALA A 21 50.86 -1.70 0.94
C ALA A 21 50.22 -0.59 0.12
N THR A 22 50.99 0.48 -0.04
CA THR A 22 50.76 1.65 -0.89
C THR A 22 51.01 1.30 -2.36
N ALA A 23 50.15 1.76 -3.27
CA ALA A 23 50.50 1.93 -4.68
C ALA A 23 49.65 3.05 -5.30
N ALA A 24 50.32 3.85 -6.13
CA ALA A 24 49.94 5.17 -6.58
C ALA A 24 48.99 5.19 -7.80
N LEU A 25 48.29 6.31 -7.95
CA LEU A 25 47.54 6.76 -9.14
C LEU A 25 48.42 6.86 -10.40
N PRO A 26 47.84 6.73 -11.59
CA PRO A 26 47.48 7.93 -12.40
C PRO A 26 46.09 7.76 -13.05
N GLY A 27 45.26 8.78 -13.27
CA GLY A 27 45.48 9.91 -14.17
C GLY A 27 44.22 10.06 -15.03
N LEU A 28 43.58 11.23 -14.97
CA LEU A 28 42.39 11.61 -15.73
C LEU A 28 42.67 11.65 -17.24
N THR A 29 41.80 11.05 -18.04
CA THR A 29 41.49 11.54 -19.40
C THR A 29 40.02 11.33 -19.71
N SER A 30 39.29 12.44 -19.84
CA SER A 30 37.96 12.50 -20.42
C SER A 30 38.05 12.27 -21.94
N VAL A 31 37.31 11.28 -22.45
CA VAL A 31 37.02 11.19 -23.88
C VAL A 31 35.52 10.94 -24.03
N ALA A 32 34.82 11.95 -24.54
CA ALA A 32 33.47 11.81 -25.04
C ALA A 32 33.50 10.86 -26.25
N ALA A 33 32.86 9.69 -26.12
CA ALA A 33 32.65 8.76 -27.22
C ALA A 33 31.14 8.56 -27.41
N ALA A 34 30.68 8.86 -28.62
CA ALA A 34 29.32 8.62 -29.07
C ALA A 34 28.96 7.13 -28.94
N ALA A 35 27.84 6.84 -28.30
CA ALA A 35 27.32 5.48 -28.18
C ALA A 35 26.67 5.03 -29.51
N PRO A 36 27.00 3.83 -30.03
CA PRO A 36 26.32 3.28 -31.19
C PRO A 36 24.97 2.68 -30.79
N ALA A 37 24.03 2.69 -31.75
CA ALA A 37 22.76 2.01 -31.65
C ALA A 37 22.97 0.50 -31.50
N GLY A 38 22.84 0.01 -30.26
CA GLY A 38 22.77 -1.40 -29.93
C GLY A 38 21.84 -1.54 -28.74
N SER A 39 20.62 -2.02 -28.97
CA SER A 39 19.68 -2.36 -27.91
C SER A 39 20.24 -3.55 -27.13
N ALA A 40 21.05 -3.28 -26.10
CA ALA A 40 21.34 -4.27 -25.09
C ALA A 40 20.00 -4.58 -24.40
N HIS A 41 19.39 -5.71 -24.77
CA HIS A 41 18.36 -6.31 -23.95
C HIS A 41 19.01 -6.60 -22.59
N VAL A 42 18.75 -5.74 -21.60
CA VAL A 42 18.93 -6.11 -20.21
C VAL A 42 18.08 -7.36 -20.02
N PRO A 43 18.67 -8.53 -19.69
CA PRO A 43 17.89 -9.73 -19.48
C PRO A 43 16.88 -9.44 -18.36
N VAL A 44 15.59 -9.50 -18.69
CA VAL A 44 14.54 -9.46 -17.67
C VAL A 44 14.71 -10.73 -16.86
N ALA A 45 14.98 -10.59 -15.55
CA ALA A 45 15.06 -11.74 -14.66
C ALA A 45 13.79 -12.60 -14.83
N PRO A 46 13.89 -13.93 -14.83
CA PRO A 46 12.72 -14.79 -14.98
C PRO A 46 11.69 -14.45 -13.90
N VAL A 47 10.45 -14.21 -14.34
CA VAL A 47 9.32 -13.93 -13.45
C VAL A 47 9.10 -15.17 -12.57
N PRO A 48 9.10 -15.05 -11.23
CA PRO A 48 8.87 -16.19 -10.36
C PRO A 48 7.50 -16.83 -10.64
N ALA A 49 7.48 -18.14 -10.86
CA ALA A 49 6.25 -18.91 -10.80
C ALA A 49 5.94 -19.19 -9.33
N VAL A 50 4.94 -18.50 -8.78
CA VAL A 50 4.54 -18.63 -7.37
C VAL A 50 3.35 -19.58 -7.28
N PRO A 51 3.44 -20.70 -6.53
CA PRO A 51 2.30 -21.59 -6.35
C PRO A 51 1.19 -20.87 -5.59
N PRO A 52 -0.10 -21.14 -5.86
CA PRO A 52 -1.17 -20.57 -5.06
C PRO A 52 -1.07 -21.08 -3.62
N HIS A 53 -1.43 -20.23 -2.66
CA HIS A 53 -1.86 -20.73 -1.36
C HIS A 53 -3.16 -21.49 -1.64
N GLY A 54 -3.31 -22.71 -1.11
CA GLY A 54 -4.46 -23.57 -1.43
C GLY A 54 -5.81 -22.96 -1.03
N GLY A 55 -6.88 -23.76 -0.94
CA GLY A 55 -8.23 -23.27 -0.61
C GLY A 55 -8.43 -22.66 0.80
N ARG A 56 -7.36 -22.36 1.53
CA ARG A 56 -7.36 -21.73 2.86
C ARG A 56 -7.05 -20.23 2.82
N GLU A 57 -6.62 -19.68 1.68
CA GLU A 57 -6.40 -18.23 1.56
C GLU A 57 -7.72 -17.47 1.61
N PRO A 58 -7.91 -16.58 2.59
CA PRO A 58 -9.21 -15.97 2.88
C PRO A 58 -9.72 -15.04 1.78
N ALA A 59 -8.84 -14.43 0.97
CA ALA A 59 -9.22 -13.54 -0.11
C ALA A 59 -9.40 -14.25 -1.48
N GLY A 60 -9.18 -15.57 -1.56
CA GLY A 60 -9.26 -16.36 -2.80
C GLY A 60 -8.28 -15.94 -3.90
N THR A 61 -7.18 -15.30 -3.53
CA THR A 61 -6.15 -14.70 -4.38
C THR A 61 -5.21 -15.76 -4.93
N ARG A 62 -5.04 -15.74 -6.25
CA ARG A 62 -4.08 -16.59 -6.96
C ARG A 62 -3.39 -15.82 -8.08
N ILE A 63 -2.19 -16.26 -8.43
CA ILE A 63 -1.41 -15.70 -9.54
C ILE A 63 -1.29 -16.79 -10.60
N GLU A 64 -1.74 -16.51 -11.81
CA GLU A 64 -1.60 -17.39 -12.96
C GLU A 64 -0.62 -16.76 -13.96
N GLN A 65 0.37 -17.53 -14.43
CA GLN A 65 1.30 -17.07 -15.47
C GLN A 65 0.64 -17.24 -16.85
N ILE A 66 0.25 -16.13 -17.47
CA ILE A 66 -0.40 -16.12 -18.78
C ILE A 66 0.45 -15.28 -19.73
N ALA A 67 0.99 -15.93 -20.78
CA ALA A 67 1.90 -15.30 -21.74
C ALA A 67 3.07 -14.52 -21.08
N GLY A 68 3.66 -15.08 -20.02
CA GLY A 68 4.77 -14.47 -19.28
C GLY A 68 4.38 -13.28 -18.40
N THR A 69 3.10 -13.15 -18.06
CA THR A 69 2.56 -12.12 -17.17
C THR A 69 1.88 -12.79 -15.98
N GLY A 70 2.24 -12.41 -14.75
CA GLY A 70 1.50 -12.81 -13.56
C GLY A 70 0.15 -12.10 -13.51
N VAL A 71 -0.93 -12.82 -13.78
CA VAL A 71 -2.30 -12.33 -13.71
C VAL A 71 -2.89 -12.69 -12.37
N VAL A 72 -3.41 -11.70 -11.64
CA VAL A 72 -4.03 -11.92 -10.33
C VAL A 72 -5.50 -12.23 -10.51
N LEU A 73 -5.97 -13.31 -9.86
CA LEU A 73 -7.37 -13.69 -9.82
C LEU A 73 -7.87 -13.78 -8.39
N GLN A 74 -9.13 -13.39 -8.19
CA GLN A 74 -9.93 -13.63 -7.00
C GLN A 74 -11.28 -14.17 -7.43
N TYR A 75 -11.83 -15.15 -6.69
CA TYR A 75 -13.14 -15.75 -7.01
C TYR A 75 -13.27 -16.29 -8.45
N GLY A 76 -12.17 -16.79 -9.02
CA GLY A 76 -12.20 -17.29 -10.41
C GLY A 76 -12.28 -16.21 -11.48
N ARG A 77 -12.09 -14.93 -11.12
CA ARG A 77 -12.10 -13.77 -12.02
C ARG A 77 -10.79 -13.02 -11.91
N VAL A 78 -10.37 -12.40 -13.01
CA VAL A 78 -9.22 -11.49 -12.97
C VAL A 78 -9.56 -10.32 -12.06
N VAL A 79 -8.65 -9.98 -11.13
CA VAL A 79 -8.80 -8.80 -10.27
C VAL A 79 -8.76 -7.56 -11.17
N PRO A 80 -9.78 -6.70 -11.13
CA PRO A 80 -9.84 -5.57 -12.04
C PRO A 80 -8.92 -4.42 -11.65
N SER A 81 -8.86 -3.42 -12.52
CA SER A 81 -8.19 -2.15 -12.26
C SER A 81 -8.96 -1.31 -11.25
N PHE A 82 -8.28 -0.92 -10.16
CA PHE A 82 -8.77 0.02 -9.16
C PHE A 82 -8.07 1.39 -9.22
N ASP A 83 -6.97 1.49 -9.98
CA ASP A 83 -6.24 2.73 -10.27
C ASP A 83 -7.07 3.76 -11.06
N GLY A 84 -8.07 3.28 -11.82
CA GLY A 84 -9.06 4.09 -12.55
C GLY A 84 -10.41 4.25 -11.84
N TRP A 85 -10.50 4.07 -10.52
CA TRP A 85 -11.75 4.02 -9.73
C TRP A 85 -12.77 5.16 -10.00
N ASP A 86 -12.30 6.36 -10.30
CA ASP A 86 -13.14 7.54 -10.58
C ASP A 86 -13.32 7.83 -12.08
N ARG A 87 -12.72 7.02 -12.95
CA ARG A 87 -12.83 7.12 -14.40
C ARG A 87 -14.01 6.31 -14.91
N ARG A 88 -14.76 6.88 -15.86
CA ARG A 88 -15.84 6.20 -16.57
C ARG A 88 -15.39 5.86 -17.98
N GLU A 89 -15.49 4.58 -18.34
CA GLU A 89 -15.20 4.11 -19.69
C GLU A 89 -16.48 4.06 -20.54
N PRO A 90 -16.41 4.40 -21.85
CA PRO A 90 -17.60 4.53 -22.70
C PRO A 90 -18.31 3.21 -23.00
N THR A 91 -17.67 2.07 -22.74
CA THR A 91 -18.22 0.72 -22.96
C THR A 91 -18.82 0.10 -21.70
N ARG A 92 -18.73 0.80 -20.55
CA ARG A 92 -19.02 0.27 -19.23
C ARG A 92 -20.07 1.12 -18.52
N ASP A 93 -20.90 0.45 -17.73
CA ASP A 93 -21.87 1.12 -16.87
C ASP A 93 -21.45 0.98 -15.41
N TYR A 94 -21.72 2.02 -14.62
CA TYR A 94 -21.34 2.08 -13.21
C TYR A 94 -22.52 2.55 -12.38
N ARG A 95 -22.74 1.92 -11.22
CA ARG A 95 -23.74 2.35 -10.24
C ARG A 95 -23.09 2.47 -8.89
N SER A 96 -22.92 3.72 -8.43
CA SER A 96 -22.47 4.00 -7.08
C SER A 96 -23.43 3.38 -6.07
N LEU A 97 -22.87 2.76 -5.04
CA LEU A 97 -23.61 2.34 -3.85
C LEU A 97 -23.21 3.18 -2.64
N ASP A 98 -22.28 4.12 -2.78
CA ASP A 98 -22.05 5.17 -1.79
C ASP A 98 -23.35 5.94 -1.50
N GLY A 99 -23.57 6.30 -0.24
CA GLY A 99 -24.79 6.94 0.24
C GLY A 99 -25.27 6.32 1.55
N ARG A 100 -26.56 6.44 1.84
CA ARG A 100 -27.14 5.91 3.08
C ARG A 100 -27.44 4.43 2.97
N TRP A 101 -26.97 3.66 3.94
CA TRP A 101 -27.30 2.25 4.14
C TRP A 101 -28.08 2.09 5.44
N HIS A 102 -28.85 1.01 5.54
CA HIS A 102 -29.33 0.53 6.83
C HIS A 102 -28.18 -0.14 7.56
N PHE A 103 -28.10 0.09 8.86
CA PHE A 103 -26.98 -0.34 9.67
C PHE A 103 -27.45 -0.93 11.00
N ARG A 104 -26.80 -1.99 11.48
CA ARG A 104 -27.09 -2.57 12.79
C ARG A 104 -25.85 -3.23 13.39
N PHE A 105 -25.47 -2.82 14.59
CA PHE A 105 -24.48 -3.54 15.38
C PHE A 105 -25.01 -4.91 15.79
N ASP A 106 -24.12 -5.88 15.79
CA ASP A 106 -24.36 -7.27 16.16
C ASP A 106 -23.13 -7.87 16.87
N PRO A 107 -22.72 -7.34 18.04
CA PRO A 107 -21.50 -7.81 18.72
C PRO A 107 -21.52 -9.30 19.05
N ALA A 108 -22.71 -9.89 19.22
CA ALA A 108 -22.92 -11.29 19.56
C ALA A 108 -23.15 -12.22 18.36
N ASP A 109 -23.10 -11.70 17.13
CA ASP A 109 -23.39 -12.46 15.89
C ASP A 109 -24.75 -13.18 15.87
N GLU A 110 -25.80 -12.53 16.37
CA GLU A 110 -27.15 -13.08 16.36
C GLU A 110 -27.83 -12.90 15.00
N GLY A 111 -27.43 -11.88 14.25
CA GLY A 111 -28.02 -11.47 12.97
C GLY A 111 -27.94 -12.54 11.89
N PHE A 112 -26.90 -13.39 11.92
CA PHE A 112 -26.77 -14.48 10.96
C PHE A 112 -27.90 -15.50 11.13
N ASN A 113 -28.12 -15.97 12.37
CA ASN A 113 -29.18 -16.92 12.71
C ASN A 113 -30.58 -16.30 12.60
N ALA A 114 -30.69 -14.99 12.83
CA ALA A 114 -31.93 -14.23 12.64
C ALA A 114 -32.25 -13.94 11.15
N GLY A 115 -31.41 -14.41 10.21
CA GLY A 115 -31.67 -14.30 8.77
C GLY A 115 -31.52 -12.90 8.20
N TRP A 116 -30.69 -12.02 8.78
CA TRP A 116 -30.52 -10.64 8.31
C TRP A 116 -29.90 -10.53 6.91
N HIS A 117 -29.24 -11.60 6.44
CA HIS A 117 -28.77 -11.73 5.06
C HIS A 117 -29.88 -12.00 4.04
N GLN A 118 -31.07 -12.43 4.48
CA GLN A 118 -32.18 -12.80 3.60
C GLN A 118 -32.88 -11.57 3.02
N PRO A 119 -33.29 -11.58 1.74
CA PRO A 119 -33.86 -10.40 1.07
C PRO A 119 -35.19 -9.95 1.68
N GLY A 120 -35.99 -10.91 2.19
CA GLY A 120 -37.29 -10.66 2.81
C GLY A 120 -37.23 -10.11 4.25
N THR A 121 -36.05 -10.07 4.87
CA THR A 121 -35.88 -9.53 6.22
C THR A 121 -35.99 -8.00 6.20
N GLY A 122 -36.95 -7.47 6.95
CA GLY A 122 -37.15 -6.03 7.09
C GLY A 122 -36.05 -5.36 7.90
N THR A 123 -35.86 -4.05 7.71
CA THR A 123 -34.87 -3.22 8.42
C THR A 123 -35.48 -2.46 9.61
N SER A 124 -36.59 -2.95 10.15
CA SER A 124 -37.21 -2.32 11.33
C SER A 124 -36.24 -2.38 12.52
N GLY A 125 -35.98 -1.24 13.15
CA GLY A 125 -35.03 -1.11 14.25
C GLY A 125 -33.55 -1.11 13.83
N TRP A 126 -33.25 -1.00 12.53
CA TRP A 126 -31.90 -0.72 12.05
C TRP A 126 -31.70 0.79 11.98
N ASP A 127 -30.51 1.25 12.32
CA ASP A 127 -30.06 2.62 12.15
C ASP A 127 -29.78 2.92 10.67
N SER A 128 -29.35 4.15 10.39
CA SER A 128 -28.82 4.54 9.10
C SER A 128 -27.44 5.14 9.24
N VAL A 129 -26.51 4.69 8.39
CA VAL A 129 -25.14 5.19 8.32
C VAL A 129 -24.80 5.60 6.88
N THR A 130 -23.90 6.56 6.72
CA THR A 130 -23.35 6.88 5.40
C THR A 130 -22.28 5.85 5.05
N VAL A 131 -22.21 5.45 3.78
CA VAL A 131 -21.13 4.64 3.23
C VAL A 131 -20.50 5.43 2.08
N PRO A 132 -19.17 5.54 2.00
CA PRO A 132 -18.22 5.03 2.96
C PRO A 132 -18.22 5.82 4.29
N SER A 133 -18.03 5.10 5.39
CA SER A 133 -17.73 5.67 6.71
C SER A 133 -17.05 4.64 7.61
N SER A 134 -16.50 5.14 8.71
CA SER A 134 -16.14 4.31 9.85
C SER A 134 -17.25 4.41 10.89
N TRP A 135 -17.76 3.27 11.39
CA TRP A 135 -18.78 3.33 12.44
C TRP A 135 -18.24 3.98 13.71
N ASP A 136 -16.92 3.97 13.92
CA ASP A 136 -16.23 4.57 15.05
C ASP A 136 -16.58 6.03 15.32
N LEU A 137 -16.97 6.75 14.28
CA LEU A 137 -17.27 8.17 14.38
C LEU A 137 -18.72 8.43 14.81
N GLU A 138 -19.56 7.40 14.80
CA GLU A 138 -20.97 7.50 15.16
C GLU A 138 -21.13 7.59 16.68
N ASN A 139 -21.65 8.69 17.21
CA ASN A 139 -21.86 8.86 18.66
C ASN A 139 -20.59 8.67 19.53
N THR A 140 -19.40 8.96 18.98
CA THR A 140 -18.14 8.97 19.74
C THR A 140 -17.73 10.40 20.04
N PRO A 141 -18.05 10.93 21.24
CA PRO A 141 -17.75 12.31 21.60
C PRO A 141 -16.25 12.55 21.65
N GLU A 142 -15.83 13.78 21.34
CA GLU A 142 -14.44 14.22 21.49
C GLU A 142 -13.42 13.37 20.71
N PHE A 143 -13.84 12.57 19.73
CA PHE A 143 -12.90 11.71 19.00
C PHE A 143 -11.78 12.51 18.33
N GLY A 144 -12.02 13.74 17.90
CA GLY A 144 -10.97 14.61 17.35
C GLY A 144 -10.13 15.39 18.36
N SER A 145 -10.48 15.34 19.65
CA SER A 145 -9.97 16.26 20.66
C SER A 145 -8.67 15.78 21.31
N TYR A 146 -7.87 16.72 21.81
CA TYR A 146 -6.78 16.41 22.74
C TYR A 146 -7.28 16.30 24.20
N SER A 147 -8.50 16.77 24.51
CA SER A 147 -9.17 16.49 25.79
C SER A 147 -9.65 15.04 25.84
N GLY A 148 -9.41 14.35 26.96
CA GLY A 148 -9.63 12.90 27.08
C GLY A 148 -10.69 12.47 28.09
N GLU A 149 -11.52 13.38 28.60
CA GLU A 149 -12.48 13.08 29.67
C GLU A 149 -13.47 11.96 29.29
N ARG A 150 -13.78 11.82 28.00
CA ARG A 150 -14.75 10.85 27.47
C ARG A 150 -14.13 9.82 26.51
N PHE A 151 -12.80 9.69 26.53
CA PHE A 151 -12.12 8.64 25.77
C PHE A 151 -12.49 7.26 26.32
N GLY A 152 -12.88 6.33 25.46
CA GLY A 152 -13.40 5.02 25.87
C GLY A 152 -14.92 4.88 25.75
N GLU A 153 -15.63 5.94 25.38
CA GLU A 153 -17.09 5.92 25.16
C GLU A 153 -17.45 5.86 23.67
N GLY A 154 -18.68 5.43 23.36
CA GLY A 154 -19.25 5.49 22.01
C GLY A 154 -19.01 4.23 21.18
N THR A 155 -19.29 4.34 19.88
CA THR A 155 -19.22 3.19 18.95
C THR A 155 -17.79 2.84 18.53
N ALA A 156 -16.85 3.77 18.71
CA ALA A 156 -15.42 3.54 18.51
C ALA A 156 -14.94 2.30 19.28
N PHE A 157 -15.52 2.03 20.44
CA PHE A 157 -15.15 0.92 21.32
C PHE A 157 -16.09 -0.29 21.20
N GLN A 158 -16.91 -0.32 20.15
CA GLN A 158 -17.73 -1.48 19.83
C GLN A 158 -16.98 -2.39 18.85
N ASP A 159 -16.75 -3.61 19.32
CA ASP A 159 -16.16 -4.70 18.55
C ASP A 159 -17.22 -5.75 18.17
N GLY A 160 -16.83 -6.73 17.36
CA GLY A 160 -17.70 -7.79 16.87
C GLY A 160 -18.25 -7.46 15.49
N TYR A 161 -19.50 -7.88 15.22
CA TYR A 161 -20.08 -7.75 13.90
C TYR A 161 -20.97 -6.52 13.77
N ALA A 162 -21.07 -6.02 12.54
CA ALA A 162 -22.08 -5.05 12.15
C ALA A 162 -22.61 -5.40 10.76
N TRP A 163 -23.89 -5.12 10.54
CA TRP A 163 -24.58 -5.42 9.30
C TRP A 163 -24.96 -4.14 8.56
N TYR A 164 -24.69 -4.15 7.27
CA TYR A 164 -25.04 -3.10 6.33
C TYR A 164 -26.01 -3.67 5.30
N ARG A 165 -27.10 -2.96 5.01
CA ARG A 165 -28.07 -3.36 3.99
C ARG A 165 -28.48 -2.19 3.11
N THR A 166 -28.48 -2.41 1.80
CA THR A 166 -29.00 -1.46 0.81
C THR A 166 -29.77 -2.17 -0.30
N THR A 167 -30.46 -1.40 -1.12
CA THR A 167 -31.13 -1.89 -2.33
C THR A 167 -30.71 -1.08 -3.54
N VAL A 168 -30.67 -1.73 -4.70
CA VAL A 168 -30.26 -1.10 -5.96
C VAL A 168 -31.07 -1.62 -7.13
N ARG A 169 -31.55 -0.70 -7.97
CA ARG A 169 -32.28 -1.03 -9.19
C ARG A 169 -31.29 -1.40 -10.30
N ILE A 170 -31.32 -2.65 -10.76
CA ILE A 170 -30.41 -3.17 -11.78
C ILE A 170 -30.86 -2.75 -13.18
N PRO A 171 -30.08 -1.96 -13.93
CA PRO A 171 -30.46 -1.56 -15.28
C PRO A 171 -30.80 -2.76 -16.18
N ALA A 172 -31.88 -2.66 -16.96
CA ALA A 172 -32.33 -3.77 -17.81
C ALA A 172 -31.33 -4.12 -18.93
N ASN A 173 -30.51 -3.15 -19.36
CA ASN A 173 -29.47 -3.32 -20.38
C ASN A 173 -28.21 -4.06 -19.88
N TRP A 174 -28.26 -4.65 -18.67
CA TRP A 174 -27.15 -5.43 -18.09
C TRP A 174 -27.30 -6.94 -18.28
N ALA A 175 -28.34 -7.42 -18.99
CA ALA A 175 -28.59 -8.86 -19.17
C ALA A 175 -27.41 -9.62 -19.81
N ASP A 176 -26.73 -9.02 -20.79
CA ASP A 176 -25.60 -9.63 -21.52
C ASP A 176 -24.27 -8.98 -21.11
N ARG A 177 -24.10 -8.73 -19.81
CA ARG A 177 -22.90 -8.09 -19.26
C ARG A 177 -22.35 -8.87 -18.09
N GLN A 178 -21.03 -8.85 -17.93
CA GLN A 178 -20.43 -9.26 -16.67
C GLN A 178 -20.67 -8.15 -15.65
N VAL A 179 -21.29 -8.49 -14.52
CA VAL A 179 -21.52 -7.53 -13.43
C VAL A 179 -20.71 -7.92 -12.21
N ARG A 180 -20.00 -6.94 -11.65
CA ARG A 180 -19.22 -7.08 -10.42
C ARG A 180 -19.62 -6.03 -9.38
N LEU A 181 -19.59 -6.42 -8.11
CA LEU A 181 -19.67 -5.54 -6.95
C LEU A 181 -18.25 -5.29 -6.46
N ASN A 182 -17.87 -4.02 -6.39
CA ASN A 182 -16.51 -3.59 -6.08
C ASN A 182 -16.50 -2.82 -4.76
N PHE A 183 -15.47 -3.06 -3.94
CA PHE A 183 -15.18 -2.31 -2.72
C PHE A 183 -13.75 -1.80 -2.79
N LEU A 184 -13.54 -0.53 -2.45
CA LEU A 184 -12.19 0.00 -2.29
C LEU A 184 -11.52 -0.41 -0.97
N ALA A 185 -12.30 -0.61 0.09
CA ALA A 185 -11.86 -1.16 1.37
C ALA A 185 -13.06 -1.44 2.29
N VAL A 186 -12.95 -2.50 3.09
CA VAL A 186 -13.83 -2.81 4.22
C VAL A 186 -12.95 -3.31 5.35
N ASN A 187 -13.01 -2.71 6.53
CA ASN A 187 -12.14 -3.07 7.65
C ASN A 187 -12.94 -3.71 8.80
N TYR A 188 -12.60 -4.90 9.31
CA TYR A 188 -11.44 -5.75 8.97
C TYR A 188 -11.76 -6.93 8.03
N LYS A 189 -12.90 -7.59 8.24
CA LYS A 189 -13.37 -8.68 7.38
C LYS A 189 -14.80 -8.44 6.95
N ALA A 190 -15.15 -8.84 5.73
CA ALA A 190 -16.47 -8.66 5.14
C ALA A 190 -17.01 -9.98 4.61
N ASP A 191 -18.27 -10.30 4.89
CA ASP A 191 -19.06 -11.31 4.18
C ASP A 191 -20.15 -10.60 3.37
N VAL A 192 -20.36 -10.99 2.11
CA VAL A 192 -21.24 -10.25 1.19
C VAL A 192 -22.31 -11.14 0.57
N TRP A 193 -23.57 -10.74 0.71
CA TRP A 193 -24.73 -11.38 0.10
C TRP A 193 -25.42 -10.48 -0.90
N VAL A 194 -25.96 -11.09 -1.95
CA VAL A 194 -26.86 -10.46 -2.91
C VAL A 194 -28.10 -11.34 -3.04
N ASP A 195 -29.27 -10.76 -2.79
CA ASP A 195 -30.56 -11.46 -2.78
C ASP A 195 -30.55 -12.76 -1.96
N GLY A 196 -29.87 -12.74 -0.80
CA GLY A 196 -29.77 -13.85 0.13
C GLY A 196 -28.70 -14.89 -0.18
N ARG A 197 -28.05 -14.82 -1.35
CA ARG A 197 -26.95 -15.72 -1.72
C ARG A 197 -25.61 -15.12 -1.31
N LEU A 198 -24.82 -15.87 -0.54
CA LEU A 198 -23.44 -15.51 -0.22
C LEU A 198 -22.61 -15.50 -1.51
N ILE A 199 -21.95 -14.38 -1.78
CA ILE A 199 -21.12 -14.18 -2.97
C ILE A 199 -19.64 -14.41 -2.67
N GLY A 200 -19.17 -13.92 -1.52
CA GLY A 200 -17.77 -14.06 -1.10
C GLY A 200 -17.47 -13.37 0.23
N ALA A 201 -16.23 -13.50 0.67
CA ALA A 201 -15.70 -12.92 1.90
C ALA A 201 -14.33 -12.26 1.69
N HIS A 202 -14.11 -11.04 2.17
CA HIS A 202 -12.82 -10.38 2.07
C HIS A 202 -12.18 -10.20 3.44
N GLU A 203 -10.87 -10.41 3.53
CA GLU A 203 -10.09 -10.16 4.72
C GLU A 203 -8.89 -9.28 4.37
N GLY A 204 -8.65 -8.26 5.21
CA GLY A 204 -7.72 -7.18 4.94
C GLY A 204 -8.45 -5.84 4.91
N GLY A 205 -7.98 -4.88 5.72
CA GLY A 205 -8.73 -3.65 5.96
C GLY A 205 -8.66 -2.59 4.85
N HIS A 206 -7.71 -2.74 3.92
CA HIS A 206 -7.28 -1.61 3.08
C HIS A 206 -7.03 -1.96 1.62
N THR A 207 -7.15 -3.24 1.25
CA THR A 207 -7.05 -3.69 -0.13
C THR A 207 -8.42 -3.67 -0.80
N PRO A 208 -8.52 -3.21 -2.07
CA PRO A 208 -9.76 -3.30 -2.82
C PRO A 208 -10.03 -4.74 -3.26
N PHE A 209 -11.30 -5.08 -3.46
CA PHE A 209 -11.71 -6.40 -3.97
C PHE A 209 -12.98 -6.29 -4.82
N ALA A 210 -13.18 -7.27 -5.70
CA ALA A 210 -14.33 -7.34 -6.58
C ALA A 210 -14.96 -8.74 -6.56
N LEU A 211 -16.29 -8.77 -6.50
CA LEU A 211 -17.08 -10.00 -6.45
C LEU A 211 -17.95 -10.10 -7.72
N PRO A 212 -17.86 -11.20 -8.49
CA PRO A 212 -18.77 -11.42 -9.60
C PRO A 212 -20.19 -11.68 -9.08
N ILE A 213 -21.16 -10.92 -9.57
CA ILE A 213 -22.57 -11.03 -9.14
C ILE A 213 -23.56 -11.16 -10.30
N GLY A 214 -23.11 -11.18 -11.56
CA GLY A 214 -23.99 -11.27 -12.72
C GLY A 214 -25.03 -12.39 -12.63
N ASP A 215 -24.59 -13.60 -12.24
CA ASP A 215 -25.42 -14.81 -12.18
C ASP A 215 -26.51 -14.78 -11.11
N VAL A 216 -26.48 -13.81 -10.19
CA VAL A 216 -27.48 -13.68 -9.12
C VAL A 216 -28.40 -12.48 -9.31
N LEU A 217 -28.06 -11.57 -10.22
CA LEU A 217 -28.86 -10.39 -10.48
C LEU A 217 -29.96 -10.69 -11.49
N THR A 218 -31.11 -10.07 -11.29
CA THR A 218 -32.16 -9.99 -12.30
C THR A 218 -32.14 -8.60 -12.94
N PRO A 219 -31.69 -8.45 -14.21
CA PRO A 219 -31.78 -7.19 -14.94
C PRO A 219 -33.23 -6.71 -14.95
N GLY A 220 -33.44 -5.42 -14.69
CA GLY A 220 -34.81 -4.91 -14.62
C GLY A 220 -35.51 -5.15 -13.26
N ALA A 221 -34.86 -5.77 -12.29
CA ALA A 221 -35.36 -5.85 -10.91
C ALA A 221 -34.58 -4.96 -9.93
N THR A 222 -35.02 -4.93 -8.68
CA THR A 222 -34.27 -4.38 -7.54
C THR A 222 -33.57 -5.54 -6.84
N ALA A 223 -32.28 -5.40 -6.59
CA ALA A 223 -31.49 -6.34 -5.80
C ALA A 223 -31.28 -5.81 -4.38
N VAL A 224 -31.22 -6.72 -3.41
CA VAL A 224 -30.84 -6.46 -2.02
C VAL A 224 -29.37 -6.84 -1.84
N ILE A 225 -28.56 -5.91 -1.33
CA ILE A 225 -27.16 -6.15 -1.00
C ILE A 225 -27.01 -6.07 0.52
N VAL A 226 -26.39 -7.10 1.11
CA VAL A 226 -26.09 -7.16 2.54
C VAL A 226 -24.60 -7.40 2.71
N VAL A 227 -23.97 -6.63 3.60
CA VAL A 227 -22.57 -6.79 3.98
C VAL A 227 -22.50 -6.93 5.49
N ARG A 228 -21.89 -8.01 5.96
CA ARG A 228 -21.57 -8.20 7.38
C ARG A 228 -20.09 -7.91 7.55
N VAL A 229 -19.77 -6.95 8.42
CA VAL A 229 -18.40 -6.52 8.69
C VAL A 229 -18.02 -6.99 10.08
N HIS A 230 -16.81 -7.52 10.24
CA HIS A 230 -16.25 -7.96 11.50
C HIS A 230 -15.07 -7.09 11.91
N ARG A 231 -15.13 -6.55 13.12
CA ARG A 231 -13.98 -6.06 13.87
C ARG A 231 -13.64 -7.05 14.97
N ARG A 232 -12.35 -7.30 15.16
CA ARG A 232 -11.82 -8.18 16.20
C ARG A 232 -12.18 -7.66 17.62
N PRO A 233 -12.50 -8.55 18.58
CA PRO A 233 -12.69 -8.17 19.98
C PRO A 233 -11.45 -7.56 20.64
N SER A 234 -11.66 -6.63 21.58
CA SER A 234 -10.66 -5.88 22.35
C SER A 234 -9.60 -5.21 21.48
N PHE A 235 -9.95 -4.86 20.24
CA PHE A 235 -8.98 -4.34 19.28
C PHE A 235 -8.75 -2.84 19.47
N THR A 236 -9.71 -2.14 20.08
CA THR A 236 -9.66 -0.70 20.37
C THR A 236 -9.37 -0.38 21.84
N ASP A 237 -9.38 -1.39 22.72
CA ASP A 237 -9.15 -1.24 24.16
C ASP A 237 -8.17 -2.26 24.73
N TYR A 238 -6.99 -1.76 25.12
CA TYR A 238 -5.92 -2.53 25.72
C TYR A 238 -6.04 -2.66 27.26
N ARG A 239 -7.02 -1.97 27.86
CA ARG A 239 -7.25 -1.96 29.32
C ARG A 239 -8.22 -3.07 29.77
N THR A 240 -9.06 -3.62 28.90
CA THR A 240 -10.07 -4.63 29.26
C THR A 240 -9.63 -6.07 28.92
N GLY A 241 -9.87 -7.02 29.84
CA GLY A 241 -9.75 -8.47 29.62
C GLY A 241 -8.44 -9.16 30.07
N GLU A 242 -8.22 -10.40 29.60
CA GLU A 242 -7.00 -11.21 29.83
C GLU A 242 -5.77 -10.74 29.00
N GLY A 243 -5.84 -9.55 28.38
CA GLY A 243 -4.81 -8.97 27.50
C GLY A 243 -5.26 -8.83 26.04
N PRO A 244 -4.40 -8.29 25.15
CA PRO A 244 -4.73 -8.07 23.74
C PRO A 244 -5.07 -9.38 23.03
N VAL A 245 -6.25 -9.43 22.39
CA VAL A 245 -6.65 -10.58 21.59
C VAL A 245 -5.76 -10.64 20.36
N SER A 246 -5.03 -11.74 20.25
CA SER A 246 -4.18 -12.03 19.11
C SER A 246 -4.84 -13.16 18.32
N ASP A 247 -5.07 -12.96 17.01
CA ASP A 247 -5.66 -13.96 16.11
C ASP A 247 -4.58 -14.46 15.15
N PRO A 248 -4.19 -15.76 15.21
CA PRO A 248 -3.00 -16.25 14.52
C PRO A 248 -3.14 -16.24 12.99
N LEU A 249 -4.33 -16.00 12.48
CA LEU A 249 -4.61 -15.86 11.06
C LEU A 249 -4.68 -14.39 10.63
N ALA A 250 -5.07 -13.49 11.52
CA ALA A 250 -5.29 -12.10 11.19
C ALA A 250 -3.97 -11.33 10.97
N VAL A 251 -4.05 -10.34 10.08
CA VAL A 251 -2.97 -9.40 9.79
C VAL A 251 -3.52 -7.99 10.00
N PRO A 252 -2.98 -7.18 10.93
CA PRO A 252 -1.85 -7.44 11.83
C PRO A 252 -2.16 -8.44 12.94
N TRP A 253 -1.15 -9.15 13.46
CA TRP A 253 -1.29 -10.19 14.50
C TRP A 253 -1.80 -9.62 15.84
N LYS A 254 -1.30 -8.45 16.25
CA LYS A 254 -1.65 -7.76 17.49
C LYS A 254 -2.41 -6.45 17.20
N PRO A 255 -3.10 -5.87 18.18
CA PRO A 255 -3.55 -4.48 18.11
C PRO A 255 -2.38 -3.55 17.81
N VAL A 256 -2.54 -2.70 16.79
CA VAL A 256 -1.52 -1.83 16.19
C VAL A 256 -1.52 -0.42 16.75
N ASP A 257 -0.40 0.29 16.66
CA ASP A 257 -0.19 1.66 17.18
C ASP A 257 -1.05 2.75 16.54
N TYR A 258 -1.89 2.43 15.57
CA TYR A 258 -2.89 3.32 15.00
C TYR A 258 -4.33 2.87 15.28
N TRP A 259 -5.30 3.77 15.09
CA TRP A 259 -6.72 3.46 15.30
C TRP A 259 -7.28 2.52 14.22
N PRO A 260 -7.89 1.38 14.60
CA PRO A 260 -8.39 0.39 13.65
C PRO A 260 -9.84 0.65 13.21
N TYR A 261 -10.04 1.80 12.55
CA TYR A 261 -11.32 2.25 11.98
C TYR A 261 -12.06 1.15 11.21
N ALA A 262 -13.28 0.77 11.61
CA ALA A 262 -14.02 -0.33 11.01
C ALA A 262 -15.31 0.10 10.32
N GLY A 263 -15.74 -0.75 9.39
CA GLY A 263 -16.87 -0.50 8.50
C GLY A 263 -16.46 -0.54 7.05
N ILE A 264 -17.36 -0.08 6.18
CA ILE A 264 -17.11 0.09 4.76
C ILE A 264 -16.43 1.47 4.59
N THR A 265 -15.11 1.50 4.74
CA THR A 265 -14.34 2.74 4.92
C THR A 265 -14.00 3.45 3.61
N ARG A 266 -14.16 2.81 2.45
CA ARG A 266 -13.98 3.41 1.11
C ARG A 266 -15.10 2.98 0.15
N SER A 267 -15.19 3.65 -0.99
CA SER A 267 -16.32 3.54 -1.92
C SER A 267 -16.69 2.11 -2.34
N VAL A 268 -17.97 1.93 -2.63
CA VAL A 268 -18.60 0.69 -3.10
C VAL A 268 -19.46 0.97 -4.33
N TRP A 269 -19.36 0.13 -5.36
CA TRP A 269 -20.13 0.31 -6.60
C TRP A 269 -20.32 -0.98 -7.39
N LEU A 270 -21.38 -1.01 -8.20
CA LEU A 270 -21.53 -1.99 -9.27
C LEU A 270 -20.86 -1.50 -10.55
N GLU A 271 -20.23 -2.41 -11.26
CA GLU A 271 -19.71 -2.18 -12.61
C GLU A 271 -20.18 -3.29 -13.55
N ALA A 272 -20.75 -2.90 -14.69
CA ALA A 272 -21.17 -3.80 -15.74
C ALA A 272 -20.30 -3.60 -16.99
N VAL A 273 -19.57 -4.64 -17.36
CA VAL A 273 -18.66 -4.68 -18.50
C VAL A 273 -19.16 -5.64 -19.58
N PRO A 274 -18.72 -5.52 -20.85
CA PRO A 274 -19.06 -6.49 -21.89
C PRO A 274 -18.62 -7.92 -21.53
N GLU A 275 -19.25 -8.94 -22.12
CA GLU A 275 -18.89 -10.35 -21.90
C GLU A 275 -17.44 -10.69 -22.23
N VAL A 276 -16.83 -9.96 -23.17
CA VAL A 276 -15.40 -9.97 -23.42
C VAL A 276 -14.85 -8.61 -23.05
N SER A 277 -14.05 -8.56 -21.99
CA SER A 277 -13.64 -7.29 -21.38
C SER A 277 -12.14 -7.23 -21.10
N ILE A 278 -11.66 -6.01 -20.84
CA ILE A 278 -10.28 -5.74 -20.43
C ILE A 278 -10.29 -5.45 -18.91
N PRO A 279 -10.16 -6.45 -18.02
CA PRO A 279 -10.12 -6.20 -16.58
C PRO A 279 -8.90 -5.37 -16.13
N LYS A 280 -7.74 -5.57 -16.77
CA LYS A 280 -6.47 -4.93 -16.39
C LYS A 280 -5.61 -4.59 -17.60
N VAL A 281 -4.99 -3.42 -17.55
CA VAL A 281 -3.87 -3.03 -18.41
C VAL A 281 -2.68 -2.77 -17.48
N LEU A 282 -1.55 -3.43 -17.73
CA LEU A 282 -0.30 -3.21 -17.03
C LEU A 282 0.68 -2.50 -17.97
N VAL A 283 1.37 -1.48 -17.48
CA VAL A 283 2.26 -0.64 -18.28
C VAL A 283 3.65 -0.54 -17.62
N SER A 284 4.68 -0.75 -18.44
CA SER A 284 6.06 -0.42 -18.13
C SER A 284 6.60 0.50 -19.22
N ALA A 285 6.98 1.74 -18.87
CA ALA A 285 7.47 2.72 -19.83
C ALA A 285 8.86 3.23 -19.42
N ARG A 286 9.89 2.87 -20.19
CA ARG A 286 11.29 3.22 -19.93
C ARG A 286 12.09 3.22 -21.21
N ASP A 287 13.20 3.94 -21.24
CA ASP A 287 14.17 3.94 -22.35
C ASP A 287 13.52 4.19 -23.73
N GLY A 288 12.55 5.10 -23.79
CA GLY A 288 11.82 5.42 -25.01
C GLY A 288 10.91 4.30 -25.54
N ARG A 289 10.55 3.32 -24.71
CA ARG A 289 9.66 2.20 -25.05
C ARG A 289 8.52 2.07 -24.05
N LEU A 290 7.33 1.81 -24.59
CA LEU A 290 6.13 1.48 -23.84
C LEU A 290 5.83 0.00 -24.02
N ASP A 291 5.92 -0.77 -22.94
CA ASP A 291 5.58 -2.19 -22.89
C ASP A 291 4.24 -2.38 -22.18
N VAL A 292 3.23 -2.86 -22.89
CA VAL A 292 1.85 -2.98 -22.42
C VAL A 292 1.42 -4.43 -22.38
N ARG A 293 0.84 -4.87 -21.25
CA ARG A 293 0.10 -6.13 -21.13
C ARG A 293 -1.38 -5.84 -20.97
N VAL A 294 -2.16 -6.22 -21.97
CA VAL A 294 -3.62 -6.10 -21.94
C VAL A 294 -4.19 -7.46 -21.55
N VAL A 295 -4.71 -7.56 -20.33
CA VAL A 295 -5.40 -8.76 -19.85
C VAL A 295 -6.82 -8.73 -20.39
N VAL A 296 -7.22 -9.78 -21.10
CA VAL A 296 -8.56 -9.93 -21.69
C VAL A 296 -9.24 -11.13 -21.07
N ASP A 297 -10.47 -10.91 -20.58
CA ASP A 297 -11.30 -11.96 -19.98
C ASP A 297 -12.55 -12.20 -20.85
N ASN A 298 -12.63 -13.39 -21.45
CA ASN A 298 -13.77 -13.83 -22.24
C ASN A 298 -14.69 -14.71 -21.38
N ARG A 299 -15.84 -14.17 -20.99
CA ARG A 299 -16.88 -14.90 -20.24
C ARG A 299 -18.11 -15.23 -21.07
N SER A 300 -18.05 -15.06 -22.38
CA SER A 300 -19.09 -15.55 -23.28
C SER A 300 -18.99 -17.08 -23.49
N ASP A 301 -20.00 -17.65 -24.14
CA ASP A 301 -20.08 -19.04 -24.55
C ASP A 301 -19.34 -19.33 -25.87
N ARG A 302 -18.66 -18.32 -26.44
CA ARG A 302 -18.01 -18.38 -27.76
C ARG A 302 -16.58 -17.93 -27.70
N GLU A 303 -15.79 -18.42 -28.66
CA GLU A 303 -14.47 -17.87 -28.91
C GLU A 303 -14.60 -16.41 -29.37
N PHE A 304 -13.76 -15.55 -28.82
CA PHE A 304 -13.56 -14.20 -29.31
C PHE A 304 -12.38 -14.19 -30.28
N ALA A 305 -12.62 -13.80 -31.53
CA ALA A 305 -11.58 -13.55 -32.53
C ALA A 305 -11.62 -12.07 -32.94
N GLY A 306 -10.52 -11.35 -32.68
CA GLY A 306 -10.44 -9.93 -32.95
C GLY A 306 -9.03 -9.39 -32.76
N GLN A 307 -8.94 -8.20 -32.19
CA GLN A 307 -7.68 -7.50 -31.99
C GLN A 307 -7.71 -6.62 -30.74
N VAL A 308 -6.52 -6.39 -30.20
CA VAL A 308 -6.25 -5.37 -29.18
C VAL A 308 -5.56 -4.20 -29.86
N VAL A 309 -6.10 -2.99 -29.69
CA VAL A 309 -5.51 -1.74 -30.17
C VAL A 309 -5.05 -0.93 -28.96
N VAL A 310 -3.77 -0.55 -28.93
CA VAL A 310 -3.18 0.24 -27.85
C VAL A 310 -2.74 1.58 -28.40
N SER A 311 -3.26 2.66 -27.83
CA SER A 311 -2.77 4.02 -28.03
C SER A 311 -1.94 4.46 -26.81
N PRO A 312 -0.70 4.94 -27.00
CA PRO A 312 0.12 5.43 -25.90
C PRO A 312 -0.32 6.82 -25.38
N GLY A 313 -1.31 7.43 -26.03
CA GLY A 313 -1.80 8.77 -25.73
C GLY A 313 -1.08 9.85 -26.52
N ARG A 314 -1.76 10.99 -26.75
CA ARG A 314 -1.25 12.07 -27.62
C ARG A 314 0.12 12.63 -27.19
N LYS A 315 0.35 12.74 -25.87
CA LYS A 315 1.61 13.25 -25.32
C LYS A 315 2.81 12.34 -25.58
N ALA A 316 2.58 11.05 -25.87
CA ALA A 316 3.64 10.12 -26.21
C ALA A 316 4.17 10.28 -27.65
N LYS A 317 3.47 11.08 -28.49
CA LYS A 317 3.83 11.35 -29.89
C LYS A 317 4.04 10.10 -30.75
N ALA A 318 3.36 9.02 -30.43
CA ALA A 318 3.41 7.77 -31.17
C ALA A 318 2.00 7.33 -31.61
N GLY A 319 1.94 6.59 -32.71
CA GLY A 319 0.70 6.01 -33.25
C GLY A 319 0.17 4.88 -32.38
N GLU A 320 -1.07 4.46 -32.65
CA GLU A 320 -1.63 3.25 -32.06
C GLU A 320 -1.05 1.99 -32.73
N VAL A 321 -0.96 0.90 -31.96
CA VAL A 321 -0.53 -0.42 -32.45
C VAL A 321 -1.67 -1.40 -32.22
N ALA A 322 -1.98 -2.18 -33.26
CA ALA A 322 -2.98 -3.23 -33.23
C ALA A 322 -2.32 -4.61 -33.31
N VAL A 323 -2.73 -5.54 -32.44
CA VAL A 323 -2.29 -6.94 -32.47
C VAL A 323 -3.49 -7.87 -32.53
N PRO A 324 -3.45 -8.94 -33.36
CA PRO A 324 -4.52 -9.92 -33.38
C PRO A 324 -4.57 -10.68 -32.05
N LEU A 325 -5.78 -11.07 -31.64
CA LEU A 325 -6.02 -11.82 -30.42
C LEU A 325 -7.19 -12.78 -30.62
N THR A 326 -6.97 -14.03 -30.20
CA THR A 326 -8.03 -15.04 -30.04
C THR A 326 -8.11 -15.47 -28.59
N VAL A 327 -9.32 -15.49 -28.02
CA VAL A 327 -9.58 -15.91 -26.65
C VAL A 327 -10.69 -16.93 -26.64
N ALA A 328 -10.39 -18.16 -26.24
CA ALA A 328 -11.38 -19.22 -26.11
C ALA A 328 -12.53 -18.81 -25.15
N ALA A 329 -13.70 -19.42 -25.32
CA ALA A 329 -14.83 -19.24 -24.42
C ALA A 329 -14.42 -19.55 -22.97
N GLY A 330 -14.79 -18.70 -22.02
CA GLY A 330 -14.48 -18.86 -20.61
C GLY A 330 -13.00 -18.66 -20.22
N ALA A 331 -12.13 -18.27 -21.15
CA ALA A 331 -10.68 -18.18 -20.93
C ALA A 331 -10.20 -16.74 -20.70
N VAL A 332 -9.00 -16.64 -20.12
CA VAL A 332 -8.24 -15.40 -19.97
C VAL A 332 -7.03 -15.44 -20.91
N ALA A 333 -6.75 -14.33 -21.57
CA ALA A 333 -5.55 -14.17 -22.40
C ALA A 333 -4.84 -12.86 -22.08
N VAL A 334 -3.57 -12.76 -22.46
CA VAL A 334 -2.79 -11.52 -22.34
C VAL A 334 -2.21 -11.18 -23.71
N ALA A 335 -2.59 -10.01 -24.23
CA ALA A 335 -1.96 -9.43 -25.41
C ALA A 335 -0.76 -8.56 -24.98
N ARG A 336 0.41 -8.81 -25.58
CA ARG A 336 1.61 -7.98 -25.40
C ARG A 336 1.72 -7.00 -26.56
N VAL A 337 1.86 -5.72 -26.24
CA VAL A 337 2.05 -4.65 -27.22
C VAL A 337 3.23 -3.80 -26.82
N GLU A 338 4.17 -3.62 -27.74
CA GLU A 338 5.31 -2.71 -27.56
C GLU A 338 5.21 -1.54 -28.52
N ILE A 339 5.42 -0.32 -28.02
CA ILE A 339 5.35 0.91 -28.80
C ILE A 339 6.61 1.73 -28.54
N ALA A 340 7.28 2.17 -29.61
CA ALA A 340 8.37 3.14 -29.51
C ALA A 340 7.79 4.52 -29.17
N VAL A 341 8.28 5.11 -28.09
CA VAL A 341 7.88 6.43 -27.57
C VAL A 341 9.11 7.28 -27.21
N PRO A 342 10.12 7.40 -28.11
CA PRO A 342 11.39 8.05 -27.80
C PRO A 342 11.25 9.53 -27.40
N ASP A 343 10.18 10.20 -27.86
CA ASP A 343 9.92 11.62 -27.63
C ASP A 343 8.86 11.88 -26.54
N ALA A 344 8.44 10.84 -25.80
CA ALA A 344 7.49 10.99 -24.71
C ALA A 344 8.16 11.70 -23.51
N PRO A 345 7.48 12.66 -22.88
CA PRO A 345 8.05 13.34 -21.71
C PRO A 345 8.20 12.36 -20.54
N THR A 346 9.34 12.43 -19.86
CA THR A 346 9.65 11.58 -18.71
C THR A 346 8.96 12.06 -17.45
N TRP A 347 8.67 11.13 -16.54
CA TRP A 347 8.18 11.42 -15.21
C TRP A 347 9.35 11.51 -14.22
N SER A 348 9.36 12.56 -13.39
CA SER A 348 10.25 12.73 -12.24
C SER A 348 9.52 13.57 -11.17
N CYS A 349 10.17 13.81 -10.02
CA CYS A 349 9.62 14.71 -9.00
C CYS A 349 9.48 16.16 -9.51
N ASP A 350 10.44 16.63 -10.30
CA ASP A 350 10.45 17.99 -10.84
C ASP A 350 9.53 18.13 -12.06
N ASP A 351 9.46 17.09 -12.87
CA ASP A 351 8.65 17.02 -14.09
C ASP A 351 7.64 15.84 -14.01
N PRO A 352 6.55 15.96 -13.24
CA PRO A 352 5.58 14.88 -13.02
C PRO A 352 4.66 14.66 -14.23
N ASN A 353 5.23 14.29 -15.38
CA ASN A 353 4.50 14.06 -16.62
C ASN A 353 3.74 12.73 -16.56
N VAL A 354 2.46 12.80 -16.18
CA VAL A 354 1.53 11.68 -16.27
C VAL A 354 0.89 11.62 -17.65
N LEU A 355 0.98 10.45 -18.29
CA LEU A 355 0.38 10.13 -19.58
C LEU A 355 -0.77 9.13 -19.37
N THR A 356 -1.64 8.98 -20.38
CA THR A 356 -2.75 8.03 -20.35
C THR A 356 -2.70 7.15 -21.59
N ALA A 357 -2.53 5.84 -21.40
CA ALA A 357 -2.66 4.84 -22.44
C ALA A 357 -4.13 4.39 -22.55
N THR A 358 -4.56 4.04 -23.76
CA THR A 358 -5.89 3.47 -24.02
C THR A 358 -5.72 2.11 -24.69
N ALA A 359 -6.30 1.07 -24.09
CA ALA A 359 -6.44 -0.23 -24.72
C ALA A 359 -7.89 -0.42 -25.16
N GLU A 360 -8.11 -0.78 -26.41
CA GLU A 360 -9.41 -1.12 -26.97
C GLU A 360 -9.42 -2.57 -27.46
N LEU A 361 -10.49 -3.29 -27.15
CA LEU A 361 -10.79 -4.57 -27.76
C LEU A 361 -11.70 -4.31 -28.97
N ARG A 362 -11.33 -4.79 -30.15
CA ARG A 362 -12.13 -4.61 -31.37
C ARG A 362 -12.38 -5.94 -32.10
N THR A 363 -13.53 -6.05 -32.77
CA THR A 363 -13.86 -7.21 -33.64
C THR A 363 -13.06 -7.17 -34.94
N GLY A 364 -12.83 -8.33 -35.57
CA GLY A 364 -12.14 -8.41 -36.87
C GLY A 364 -10.63 -8.23 -36.75
N ALA A 365 -9.91 -8.49 -37.85
CA ALA A 365 -8.45 -8.45 -37.88
C ALA A 365 -7.91 -7.00 -37.98
N PRO A 366 -6.62 -6.78 -37.69
CA PRO A 366 -5.97 -5.50 -37.96
C PRO A 366 -6.14 -5.05 -39.41
N GLY A 367 -6.62 -3.82 -39.59
CA GLY A 367 -6.91 -3.23 -40.92
C GLY A 367 -8.37 -3.38 -41.38
N ASP A 368 -9.18 -4.21 -40.72
CA ASP A 368 -10.60 -4.38 -41.05
C ASP A 368 -11.49 -3.24 -40.51
N ARG A 369 -12.70 -3.13 -41.05
CA ARG A 369 -13.77 -2.34 -40.40
C ARG A 369 -14.18 -3.03 -39.10
N SER A 370 -13.63 -2.57 -38.00
CA SER A 370 -13.80 -3.17 -36.67
C SER A 370 -14.79 -2.41 -35.78
N LYS A 371 -15.56 -3.12 -34.94
CA LYS A 371 -16.39 -2.53 -33.89
C LYS A 371 -15.67 -2.64 -32.54
N ARG A 372 -15.66 -1.56 -31.76
CA ARG A 372 -15.15 -1.59 -30.37
C ARG A 372 -16.09 -2.40 -29.47
N VAL A 373 -15.50 -3.33 -28.72
CA VAL A 373 -16.17 -4.21 -27.76
C VAL A 373 -16.02 -3.63 -26.36
N ASP A 374 -14.78 -3.41 -25.91
CA ASP A 374 -14.46 -2.81 -24.62
C ASP A 374 -13.30 -1.82 -24.76
N GLN A 375 -13.16 -0.95 -23.76
CA GLN A 375 -12.07 0.00 -23.62
C GLN A 375 -11.66 0.11 -22.16
N LEU A 376 -10.35 0.21 -21.92
CA LEU A 376 -9.83 0.61 -20.62
C LEU A 376 -8.67 1.59 -20.80
N ARG A 377 -8.69 2.67 -20.01
CA ARG A 377 -7.59 3.63 -19.96
C ARG A 377 -6.84 3.52 -18.65
N THR A 378 -5.52 3.59 -18.70
CA THR A 378 -4.66 3.62 -17.52
C THR A 378 -3.65 4.76 -17.61
N ASP A 379 -3.31 5.34 -16.46
CA ASP A 379 -2.30 6.40 -16.36
C ASP A 379 -0.93 5.77 -16.13
N TYR A 380 0.13 6.38 -16.67
CA TYR A 380 1.50 5.90 -16.52
C TYR A 380 2.49 7.07 -16.61
N GLY A 381 3.72 6.84 -16.20
CA GLY A 381 4.84 7.76 -16.41
C GLY A 381 6.03 7.05 -17.05
N VAL A 382 6.76 7.75 -17.93
CA VAL A 382 7.99 7.21 -18.55
C VAL A 382 9.15 7.45 -17.60
N ARG A 383 9.63 6.41 -16.92
CA ARG A 383 10.75 6.52 -15.97
C ARG A 383 11.45 5.20 -15.68
N THR A 384 12.70 5.26 -15.22
CA THR A 384 13.41 4.10 -14.63
C THR A 384 13.52 4.25 -13.13
N VAL A 385 13.43 3.13 -12.40
CA VAL A 385 13.81 3.02 -10.98
C VAL A 385 14.77 1.85 -10.87
N ALA A 386 15.93 2.06 -10.25
CA ALA A 386 16.93 1.01 -10.11
C ALA A 386 17.80 1.23 -8.87
N VAL A 387 18.31 0.14 -8.32
CA VAL A 387 19.41 0.15 -7.37
C VAL A 387 20.71 -0.08 -8.16
N VAL A 388 21.66 0.85 -8.06
CA VAL A 388 22.97 0.78 -8.72
C VAL A 388 24.04 0.95 -7.66
N GLY A 389 24.71 -0.15 -7.30
CA GLY A 389 25.56 -0.18 -6.10
C GLY A 389 24.72 0.15 -4.86
N SER A 390 25.15 1.12 -4.06
CA SER A 390 24.43 1.57 -2.86
C SER A 390 23.54 2.80 -3.09
N ALA A 391 23.29 3.16 -4.35
CA ALA A 391 22.40 4.26 -4.71
C ALA A 391 21.05 3.75 -5.22
N LEU A 392 19.97 4.35 -4.72
CA LEU A 392 18.66 4.28 -5.37
C LEU A 392 18.59 5.39 -6.43
N THR A 393 18.16 5.04 -7.63
CA THR A 393 18.15 5.96 -8.77
C THR A 393 16.77 6.07 -9.41
N VAL A 394 16.41 7.28 -9.84
CA VAL A 394 15.28 7.56 -10.72
C VAL A 394 15.82 8.20 -11.99
N ASN A 395 15.49 7.64 -13.16
CA ASN A 395 16.03 8.08 -14.45
C ASN A 395 17.57 8.11 -14.51
N GLY A 396 18.22 7.17 -13.81
CA GLY A 396 19.68 7.06 -13.72
C GLY A 396 20.35 8.07 -12.78
N VAL A 397 19.57 8.95 -12.14
CA VAL A 397 20.07 9.95 -11.18
C VAL A 397 19.85 9.43 -9.75
N PRO A 398 20.88 9.39 -8.89
CA PRO A 398 20.72 9.08 -7.47
C PRO A 398 19.71 10.00 -6.81
N VAL A 399 18.82 9.44 -6.01
CA VAL A 399 17.82 10.20 -5.24
C VAL A 399 18.08 10.02 -3.74
N PHE A 400 18.05 11.13 -3.01
CA PHE A 400 18.00 11.12 -1.55
C PHE A 400 16.55 11.40 -1.12
N LEU A 401 15.96 10.46 -0.39
CA LEU A 401 14.57 10.48 0.02
C LEU A 401 14.44 11.27 1.33
N LYS A 402 13.92 12.49 1.24
CA LYS A 402 13.44 13.28 2.38
C LYS A 402 11.97 12.95 2.57
N GLY A 403 11.70 11.97 3.42
CA GLY A 403 10.40 11.33 3.51
C GLY A 403 9.58 11.68 4.74
N LEU A 404 8.28 11.42 4.63
CA LEU A 404 7.35 11.44 5.74
C LEU A 404 6.53 10.16 5.76
N ASN A 405 6.35 9.60 6.96
CA ASN A 405 5.27 8.66 7.23
C ASN A 405 3.96 9.43 7.38
N TRP A 406 2.80 8.81 7.09
CA TRP A 406 1.51 9.50 7.20
C TRP A 406 0.34 8.53 7.37
N HIS A 407 -0.43 8.60 8.45
CA HIS A 407 -1.69 7.85 8.57
C HIS A 407 -2.85 8.54 7.83
N GLU A 408 -3.53 7.79 6.94
CA GLU A 408 -4.78 8.20 6.29
C GLU A 408 -5.92 8.23 7.31
N GLU A 409 -6.17 9.37 7.91
CA GLU A 409 -7.31 9.60 8.81
C GLU A 409 -7.63 11.08 8.95
N THR A 410 -8.78 11.45 9.50
CA THR A 410 -9.05 12.79 10.04
C THR A 410 -9.95 12.67 11.26
N ALA A 411 -9.95 13.69 12.12
CA ALA A 411 -10.92 13.80 13.20
C ALA A 411 -12.39 13.72 12.72
N ARG A 412 -12.67 14.24 11.52
CA ARG A 412 -14.03 14.35 10.97
C ARG A 412 -14.49 13.07 10.27
N SER A 413 -13.61 12.50 9.45
CA SER A 413 -14.00 11.48 8.47
C SER A 413 -13.32 10.14 8.75
N GLY A 414 -12.44 10.06 9.77
CA GLY A 414 -11.62 8.88 10.00
C GLY A 414 -10.90 8.52 8.71
N ARG A 415 -10.92 7.25 8.32
CA ARG A 415 -10.34 6.77 7.04
C ARG A 415 -11.20 7.00 5.80
N SER A 416 -12.40 7.55 5.95
CA SER A 416 -13.31 7.84 4.83
C SER A 416 -13.13 9.27 4.32
N MET A 417 -11.88 9.70 4.17
CA MET A 417 -11.52 11.06 3.78
C MET A 417 -12.06 11.41 2.38
N THR A 418 -12.47 12.66 2.24
CA THR A 418 -12.80 13.29 0.96
C THR A 418 -11.52 13.67 0.19
N LYS A 419 -11.62 13.82 -1.14
CA LYS A 419 -10.51 14.35 -1.97
C LYS A 419 -9.92 15.66 -1.43
N GLN A 420 -10.78 16.54 -0.89
CA GLN A 420 -10.36 17.83 -0.33
C GLN A 420 -9.55 17.68 0.97
N GLU A 421 -9.85 16.66 1.79
CA GLU A 421 -9.07 16.34 2.98
C GLU A 421 -7.71 15.75 2.59
N TYR A 422 -7.68 14.83 1.61
CA TYR A 422 -6.41 14.34 1.04
C TYR A 422 -5.56 15.48 0.48
N ASP A 423 -6.15 16.35 -0.37
CA ASP A 423 -5.43 17.49 -0.95
C ASP A 423 -4.84 18.40 0.12
N ARG A 424 -5.57 18.63 1.22
CA ARG A 424 -5.08 19.47 2.32
C ARG A 424 -3.87 18.84 3.03
N GLU A 425 -3.97 17.57 3.41
CA GLU A 425 -2.92 16.92 4.18
C GLU A 425 -1.68 16.62 3.34
N LEU A 426 -1.85 16.04 2.16
CA LEU A 426 -0.74 15.71 1.28
C LEU A 426 0.01 16.97 0.82
N LYS A 427 -0.70 18.10 0.67
CA LYS A 427 -0.08 19.39 0.41
C LYS A 427 0.85 19.84 1.53
N LEU A 428 0.54 19.57 2.80
CA LEU A 428 1.43 19.91 3.92
C LEU A 428 2.78 19.20 3.82
N ALA A 429 2.77 17.92 3.44
CA ALA A 429 4.01 17.15 3.23
C ALA A 429 4.86 17.76 2.12
N ARG A 430 4.25 18.11 0.99
CA ARG A 430 4.95 18.75 -0.13
C ARG A 430 5.46 20.15 0.21
N GLU A 431 4.67 20.95 0.92
CA GLU A 431 5.09 22.28 1.39
C GLU A 431 6.23 22.21 2.40
N ALA A 432 6.31 21.14 3.20
CA ALA A 432 7.46 20.86 4.07
C ALA A 432 8.71 20.39 3.29
N GLY A 433 8.62 20.27 1.97
CA GLY A 433 9.72 19.83 1.12
C GLY A 433 9.97 18.31 1.16
N ALA A 434 9.00 17.51 1.59
CA ALA A 434 9.10 16.05 1.46
C ALA A 434 8.99 15.64 -0.01
N ASN A 435 9.89 14.75 -0.45
CA ASN A 435 9.86 14.15 -1.79
C ASN A 435 9.40 12.69 -1.78
N LEU A 436 9.22 12.09 -0.59
CA LEU A 436 8.72 10.74 -0.39
C LEU A 436 7.57 10.73 0.63
N LEU A 437 6.52 9.98 0.33
CA LEU A 437 5.52 9.53 1.29
C LEU A 437 5.67 8.02 1.50
N ARG A 438 5.86 7.60 2.75
CA ARG A 438 5.71 6.19 3.14
C ARG A 438 4.28 5.97 3.61
N ASN A 439 3.60 5.03 2.97
CA ASN A 439 2.22 4.65 3.30
C ASN A 439 2.18 3.69 4.51
N SER A 440 2.86 4.03 5.60
CA SER A 440 2.93 3.22 6.82
C SER A 440 1.54 2.97 7.45
N VAL A 441 1.11 1.75 7.73
CA VAL A 441 1.66 0.45 7.32
C VAL A 441 0.58 -0.34 6.60
N TYR A 442 -0.02 0.25 5.56
CA TYR A 442 -1.16 -0.33 4.82
C TYR A 442 -1.38 0.38 3.48
N ASN A 443 -2.13 -0.21 2.55
CA ASN A 443 -2.39 0.49 1.27
C ASN A 443 -3.33 1.70 1.46
N ARG A 444 -3.11 2.74 0.68
CA ARG A 444 -3.90 3.98 0.71
C ARG A 444 -5.07 3.95 -0.25
N HIS A 445 -5.96 4.93 -0.10
CA HIS A 445 -6.98 5.18 -1.10
C HIS A 445 -6.31 5.45 -2.46
N PRO A 446 -6.81 4.92 -3.60
CA PRO A 446 -6.18 5.11 -4.91
C PRO A 446 -5.89 6.57 -5.29
N TYR A 447 -6.66 7.51 -4.73
CA TYR A 447 -6.45 8.95 -4.89
C TYR A 447 -5.09 9.44 -4.39
N VAL A 448 -4.52 8.84 -3.34
CA VAL A 448 -3.20 9.23 -2.79
C VAL A 448 -2.10 9.01 -3.84
N TYR A 449 -2.11 7.85 -4.50
CA TYR A 449 -1.13 7.56 -5.56
C TYR A 449 -1.34 8.45 -6.78
N GLN A 450 -2.59 8.67 -7.20
CA GLN A 450 -2.88 9.60 -8.30
C GLN A 450 -2.47 11.05 -7.96
N TRP A 451 -2.59 11.45 -6.70
CA TRP A 451 -2.11 12.75 -6.23
C TRP A 451 -0.59 12.81 -6.29
N ALA A 452 0.09 11.78 -5.78
CA ALA A 452 1.56 11.70 -5.78
C ALA A 452 2.13 11.70 -7.21
N ASP A 453 1.51 10.95 -8.12
CA ASP A 453 1.84 10.92 -9.56
C ASP A 453 1.79 12.33 -10.18
N ARG A 454 0.77 13.12 -9.87
CA ARG A 454 0.54 14.46 -10.44
C ARG A 454 1.34 15.57 -9.75
N ASN A 455 1.80 15.32 -8.53
CA ASN A 455 2.52 16.31 -7.72
C ASN A 455 4.03 16.04 -7.61
N GLY A 456 4.53 14.98 -8.24
CA GLY A 456 5.96 14.66 -8.24
C GLY A 456 6.46 14.20 -6.87
N VAL A 457 5.65 13.40 -6.18
CA VAL A 457 6.00 12.84 -4.87
C VAL A 457 6.20 11.33 -5.02
N LEU A 458 7.33 10.82 -4.54
CA LEU A 458 7.63 9.39 -4.54
C LEU A 458 6.83 8.68 -3.46
N VAL A 459 6.54 7.40 -3.68
CA VAL A 459 5.80 6.57 -2.73
C VAL A 459 6.55 5.29 -2.42
N MET A 460 6.70 5.00 -1.13
CA MET A 460 6.91 3.67 -0.59
C MET A 460 5.57 3.14 -0.11
N ASP A 461 5.06 2.08 -0.74
CA ASP A 461 3.77 1.50 -0.38
C ASP A 461 3.96 0.30 0.53
N ASP A 462 3.20 0.23 1.62
CA ASP A 462 3.30 -0.81 2.65
C ASP A 462 2.03 -1.67 2.70
N ILE A 463 2.13 -2.82 3.36
CA ILE A 463 1.02 -3.72 3.69
C ILE A 463 0.89 -3.90 5.21
N ASP A 464 -0.29 -4.33 5.65
CA ASP A 464 -0.74 -4.47 7.04
C ASP A 464 0.06 -5.42 7.95
N ASN A 465 1.13 -6.03 7.44
CA ASN A 465 1.99 -6.93 8.19
C ASN A 465 2.78 -6.15 9.25
N MET A 466 2.22 -6.05 10.44
CA MET A 466 2.85 -5.38 11.57
C MET A 466 2.92 -6.28 12.79
N TRP A 467 4.07 -6.26 13.47
CA TRP A 467 4.30 -6.98 14.74
C TRP A 467 3.95 -8.46 14.70
N MET A 468 4.23 -9.12 13.56
CA MET A 468 4.04 -10.56 13.41
C MET A 468 5.08 -11.30 14.27
N ASN A 469 4.73 -12.47 14.81
CA ASN A 469 5.73 -13.35 15.42
C ASN A 469 5.97 -14.59 14.56
N LYS A 470 6.98 -15.38 14.97
CA LYS A 470 7.39 -16.61 14.28
C LYS A 470 6.23 -17.55 13.92
N ALA A 471 5.24 -17.70 14.79
CA ALA A 471 4.11 -18.60 14.55
C ALA A 471 3.20 -18.08 13.43
N GLN A 472 2.92 -16.76 13.41
CA GLN A 472 2.12 -16.18 12.33
C GLN A 472 2.90 -16.16 11.02
N GLU A 473 4.18 -15.81 11.04
CA GLU A 473 5.04 -15.90 9.85
C GLU A 473 4.98 -17.30 9.22
N ASP A 474 5.07 -18.36 10.04
CA ASP A 474 4.98 -19.74 9.58
C ASP A 474 3.60 -20.07 8.98
N ILE A 475 2.51 -19.71 9.70
CA ILE A 475 1.14 -19.99 9.27
C ILE A 475 0.80 -19.24 7.98
N GLN A 476 1.15 -17.95 7.90
CA GLN A 476 0.97 -17.10 6.72
C GLN A 476 1.73 -17.67 5.51
N THR A 477 2.94 -18.18 5.72
CA THR A 477 3.76 -18.74 4.63
C THR A 477 3.30 -20.13 4.19
N ARG A 478 2.88 -20.99 5.12
CA ARG A 478 2.63 -22.41 4.81
C ARG A 478 1.20 -22.75 4.49
N SER A 479 0.23 -21.99 5.00
CA SER A 479 -1.16 -22.47 4.99
C SER A 479 -2.24 -21.42 4.86
N TYR A 480 -2.06 -20.22 5.39
CA TYR A 480 -3.10 -19.20 5.40
C TYR A 480 -2.94 -18.17 4.28
N GLY A 481 -1.74 -17.62 4.05
CA GLY A 481 -1.43 -16.90 2.82
C GLY A 481 -1.94 -15.47 2.68
N LEU A 482 -2.56 -14.88 3.71
CA LEU A 482 -3.07 -13.50 3.66
C LEU A 482 -1.94 -12.49 3.42
N SER A 483 -0.79 -12.63 4.09
CA SER A 483 0.38 -11.74 3.84
C SER A 483 0.81 -11.73 2.38
N ARG A 484 0.83 -12.89 1.71
CA ARG A 484 1.14 -12.99 0.27
C ARG A 484 0.06 -12.33 -0.58
N ALA A 485 -1.22 -12.54 -0.24
CA ALA A 485 -2.35 -11.94 -0.94
C ALA A 485 -2.30 -10.40 -0.86
N LEU A 486 -2.04 -9.83 0.33
CA LEU A 486 -1.89 -8.39 0.52
C LEU A 486 -0.71 -7.83 -0.31
N ALA A 487 0.46 -8.47 -0.26
CA ALA A 487 1.62 -8.07 -1.05
C ALA A 487 1.34 -8.12 -2.58
N THR A 488 0.63 -9.15 -3.02
CA THR A 488 0.21 -9.32 -4.43
C THR A 488 -0.75 -8.20 -4.85
N MET A 489 -1.76 -7.91 -4.01
CA MET A 489 -2.75 -6.88 -4.28
C MET A 489 -2.14 -5.47 -4.29
N MET A 490 -1.20 -5.19 -3.39
CA MET A 490 -0.43 -3.94 -3.41
C MET A 490 0.26 -3.73 -4.77
N ALA A 491 1.08 -4.69 -5.19
CA ALA A 491 1.84 -4.59 -6.44
C ALA A 491 0.93 -4.57 -7.69
N TRP A 492 -0.16 -5.34 -7.68
CA TRP A 492 -1.14 -5.37 -8.78
C TRP A 492 -1.89 -4.05 -8.92
N ASN A 493 -2.40 -3.51 -7.81
CA ASN A 493 -3.24 -2.32 -7.84
C ASN A 493 -2.45 -1.07 -8.19
N GLN A 494 -1.26 -0.92 -7.62
CA GLN A 494 -0.42 0.27 -7.84
C GLN A 494 0.59 0.11 -8.98
N HIS A 495 0.47 -0.96 -9.78
CA HIS A 495 1.43 -1.28 -10.84
C HIS A 495 1.70 -0.11 -11.80
N ASN A 496 0.66 0.64 -12.15
CA ASN A 496 0.72 1.69 -13.17
C ASN A 496 1.12 3.06 -12.60
N ASN A 497 1.14 3.23 -11.28
CA ASN A 497 1.47 4.51 -10.64
C ASN A 497 2.98 4.79 -10.76
N PRO A 498 3.41 5.83 -11.51
CA PRO A 498 4.82 6.19 -11.61
C PRO A 498 5.43 6.66 -10.28
N SER A 499 4.65 7.27 -9.39
CA SER A 499 5.13 7.69 -8.06
C SER A 499 5.60 6.54 -7.18
N VAL A 500 5.02 5.35 -7.33
CA VAL A 500 5.41 4.19 -6.51
C VAL A 500 6.75 3.66 -6.97
N ILE A 501 7.74 3.71 -6.08
CA ILE A 501 9.12 3.31 -6.36
C ILE A 501 9.63 2.18 -5.45
N LEU A 502 8.99 1.95 -4.31
CA LEU A 502 9.40 0.94 -3.33
C LEU A 502 8.19 0.18 -2.81
N TRP A 503 8.35 -1.14 -2.64
CA TRP A 503 7.36 -2.02 -2.02
C TRP A 503 7.83 -2.42 -0.62
N GLY A 504 7.08 -2.05 0.42
CA GLY A 504 7.30 -2.40 1.82
C GLY A 504 6.53 -3.66 2.23
N LEU A 505 7.22 -4.66 2.78
CA LEU A 505 6.60 -5.97 3.06
C LEU A 505 6.12 -6.17 4.50
N GLN A 506 6.70 -5.48 5.47
CA GLN A 506 6.33 -5.58 6.88
C GLN A 506 6.83 -4.39 7.70
N ASN A 507 6.29 -4.24 8.90
CA ASN A 507 6.72 -3.28 9.91
C ASN A 507 6.94 -3.95 11.28
N GLU A 508 8.17 -3.91 11.77
CA GLU A 508 8.55 -4.29 13.14
C GLU A 508 8.13 -5.70 13.59
N SER A 509 8.01 -6.66 12.67
CA SER A 509 7.81 -8.06 13.04
C SER A 509 8.97 -8.60 13.88
N GLU A 510 8.65 -9.54 14.78
CA GLU A 510 9.59 -10.11 15.75
C GLU A 510 10.63 -11.02 15.06
N ILE A 511 11.87 -10.94 15.51
CA ILE A 511 12.98 -11.76 14.99
C ILE A 511 13.52 -12.62 16.13
N ASP A 512 12.78 -13.67 16.48
CA ASP A 512 13.05 -14.49 17.67
C ASP A 512 14.26 -15.42 17.53
N GLY A 513 14.80 -15.89 18.67
CA GLY A 513 15.94 -16.81 18.76
C GLY A 513 15.76 -18.11 17.97
N GLY A 514 16.36 -18.19 16.78
CA GLY A 514 16.22 -19.30 15.82
C GLY A 514 15.03 -19.20 14.88
N GLY A 515 14.29 -18.08 14.90
CA GLY A 515 13.18 -17.75 13.98
C GLY A 515 13.63 -17.24 12.62
N ALA A 516 14.89 -16.83 12.46
CA ALA A 516 15.42 -16.27 11.22
C ALA A 516 15.08 -17.06 9.94
N PRO A 517 15.14 -18.43 9.90
CA PRO A 517 14.73 -19.16 8.70
C PRO A 517 13.24 -19.02 8.34
N VAL A 518 12.36 -18.93 9.35
CA VAL A 518 10.91 -18.76 9.16
C VAL A 518 10.61 -17.35 8.66
N TYR A 519 11.15 -16.35 9.36
CA TYR A 519 11.07 -14.93 8.97
C TYR A 519 11.54 -14.71 7.52
N ARG A 520 12.72 -15.26 7.17
CA ARG A 520 13.27 -15.17 5.81
C ARG A 520 12.37 -15.85 4.77
N ALA A 521 11.78 -17.01 5.09
CA ALA A 521 10.88 -17.71 4.18
C ALA A 521 9.62 -16.89 3.91
N TRP A 522 9.06 -16.25 4.93
CA TRP A 522 7.91 -15.36 4.83
C TRP A 522 8.20 -14.10 4.01
N ILE A 523 9.32 -13.41 4.29
CA ILE A 523 9.77 -12.25 3.49
C ILE A 523 9.99 -12.65 2.03
N LYS A 524 10.66 -13.78 1.79
CA LYS A 524 10.92 -14.28 0.43
C LYS A 524 9.61 -14.58 -0.30
N ASP A 525 8.64 -15.19 0.37
CA ASP A 525 7.35 -15.54 -0.22
C ASP A 525 6.60 -14.31 -0.75
N MET A 526 6.54 -13.25 0.06
CA MET A 526 5.92 -11.99 -0.34
C MET A 526 6.72 -11.27 -1.43
N LYS A 527 8.06 -11.26 -1.33
CA LYS A 527 8.93 -10.67 -2.37
C LYS A 527 8.72 -11.36 -3.71
N ASP A 528 8.72 -12.70 -3.74
CA ASP A 528 8.50 -13.47 -4.97
C ASP A 528 7.12 -13.15 -5.57
N ALA A 529 6.08 -13.03 -4.73
CA ALA A 529 4.74 -12.66 -5.18
C ALA A 529 4.69 -11.25 -5.81
N VAL A 530 5.28 -10.25 -5.17
CA VAL A 530 5.42 -8.88 -5.73
C VAL A 530 6.15 -8.93 -7.08
N LYS A 531 7.30 -9.60 -7.15
CA LYS A 531 8.11 -9.71 -8.36
C LYS A 531 7.41 -10.50 -9.47
N SER A 532 6.47 -11.37 -9.13
CA SER A 532 5.73 -12.16 -10.13
C SER A 532 4.68 -11.33 -10.91
N VAL A 533 4.25 -10.19 -10.35
CA VAL A 533 3.22 -9.31 -10.95
C VAL A 533 3.76 -7.92 -11.35
N ASP A 534 4.86 -7.45 -10.76
CA ASP A 534 5.44 -6.15 -11.07
C ASP A 534 6.37 -6.18 -12.31
N LEU A 535 5.81 -5.92 -13.49
CA LEU A 535 6.55 -5.78 -14.76
C LEU A 535 7.68 -4.75 -14.73
N GLN A 536 7.66 -3.78 -13.81
CA GLN A 536 8.69 -2.75 -13.71
C GLN A 536 9.89 -3.22 -12.88
N ASN A 537 9.76 -4.33 -12.13
CA ASN A 537 10.76 -4.89 -11.23
C ASN A 537 11.27 -3.84 -10.22
N ARG A 538 10.35 -3.09 -9.59
CA ARG A 538 10.71 -2.06 -8.61
C ARG A 538 11.38 -2.68 -7.37
N PRO A 539 12.28 -1.97 -6.68
CA PRO A 539 12.93 -2.47 -5.47
C PRO A 539 11.94 -2.77 -4.34
N VAL A 540 12.25 -3.81 -3.56
CA VAL A 540 11.50 -4.26 -2.38
C VAL A 540 12.30 -3.96 -1.10
N THR A 541 11.62 -3.50 -0.07
CA THR A 541 12.14 -3.14 1.27
C THR A 541 11.14 -3.54 2.36
N TRP A 542 11.43 -3.20 3.61
CA TRP A 542 10.53 -3.29 4.76
C TRP A 542 11.04 -2.40 5.90
N ALA A 543 10.22 -2.19 6.92
CA ALA A 543 10.59 -1.47 8.13
C ALA A 543 10.96 -2.49 9.22
N SER A 544 12.26 -2.84 9.31
CA SER A 544 12.72 -3.74 10.38
C SER A 544 12.79 -3.01 11.73
N SER A 545 12.50 -3.72 12.82
CA SER A 545 12.76 -3.22 14.19
C SER A 545 14.24 -3.33 14.59
N SER A 546 15.10 -3.85 13.70
CA SER A 546 16.51 -4.10 13.97
C SER A 546 17.39 -3.67 12.80
N SER A 547 18.49 -3.01 13.10
CA SER A 547 19.58 -2.74 12.15
C SER A 547 20.42 -4.00 11.83
N TRP A 548 20.10 -5.15 12.43
CA TRP A 548 20.76 -6.44 12.25
C TRP A 548 19.78 -7.52 11.75
N ASP A 549 18.85 -7.11 10.90
CA ASP A 549 17.86 -8.03 10.32
C ASP A 549 18.55 -9.15 9.53
N PRO A 550 18.29 -10.43 9.88
CA PRO A 550 18.93 -11.56 9.23
C PRO A 550 18.49 -11.75 7.78
N ALA A 551 17.50 -11.01 7.27
CA ALA A 551 16.97 -11.09 5.91
C ALA A 551 17.43 -9.94 5.00
N PHE A 552 18.32 -9.03 5.43
CA PHE A 552 18.74 -7.90 4.59
C PHE A 552 19.42 -8.28 3.27
N ASP A 553 19.96 -9.49 3.13
CA ASP A 553 20.40 -10.04 1.83
C ASP A 553 19.23 -10.22 0.83
N LEU A 554 18.00 -10.40 1.30
CA LEU A 554 16.79 -10.43 0.48
C LEU A 554 16.25 -9.03 0.14
N ALA A 555 16.66 -7.96 0.83
CA ALA A 555 16.18 -6.60 0.57
C ALA A 555 16.80 -6.04 -0.73
N ASP A 556 16.05 -5.31 -1.55
CA ASP A 556 16.69 -4.52 -2.63
C ASP A 556 17.18 -3.17 -2.08
N VAL A 557 16.47 -2.62 -1.09
CA VAL A 557 16.88 -1.47 -0.26
C VAL A 557 16.75 -1.91 1.20
N ILE A 558 17.78 -1.71 2.01
CA ILE A 558 17.72 -2.00 3.46
C ILE A 558 16.85 -0.95 4.13
N GLY A 559 15.84 -1.38 4.89
CA GLY A 559 14.96 -0.50 5.65
C GLY A 559 14.85 -0.93 7.10
N PHE A 560 15.02 0.03 8.02
CA PHE A 560 14.78 -0.19 9.44
C PHE A 560 14.32 1.09 10.14
N ASN A 561 13.50 0.91 11.16
CA ASN A 561 13.04 1.95 12.07
C ASN A 561 14.15 2.25 13.06
N GLU A 562 14.33 3.53 13.39
CA GLU A 562 15.41 3.97 14.24
C GLU A 562 14.93 5.07 15.19
N TYR A 563 15.23 4.93 16.49
CA TYR A 563 14.84 5.85 17.56
C TYR A 563 15.95 6.10 18.61
N PHE A 564 17.21 6.14 18.19
CA PHE A 564 18.39 6.42 19.01
C PHE A 564 18.22 7.75 19.75
N GLY A 565 18.62 7.79 21.02
CA GLY A 565 18.48 8.99 21.85
C GLY A 565 17.10 9.21 22.46
N TYR A 566 16.10 8.45 21.99
CA TYR A 566 14.76 8.46 22.56
C TYR A 566 14.39 7.14 23.24
N PHE A 567 14.13 6.09 22.45
CA PHE A 567 13.71 4.80 23.01
C PHE A 567 14.89 3.95 23.48
N TYR A 568 16.07 4.14 22.89
CA TYR A 568 17.28 3.39 23.21
C TYR A 568 18.54 4.12 22.76
N GLY A 569 19.70 3.65 23.21
CA GLY A 569 21.02 4.21 22.82
C GLY A 569 21.14 5.71 23.03
N LYS A 570 22.01 6.35 22.23
CA LYS A 570 22.27 7.80 22.22
C LYS A 570 22.10 8.33 20.80
N ASP A 571 21.69 9.59 20.63
CA ASP A 571 21.52 10.22 19.29
C ASP A 571 22.72 10.00 18.37
N ALA A 572 23.94 10.05 18.91
CA ALA A 572 25.19 9.89 18.16
C ALA A 572 25.47 8.45 17.67
N ASP A 573 24.65 7.47 18.06
CA ASP A 573 24.82 6.06 17.70
C ASP A 573 24.27 5.75 16.29
N LEU A 574 23.44 6.62 15.70
CA LEU A 574 22.85 6.44 14.36
C LEU A 574 23.93 6.32 13.28
N GLY A 575 24.85 7.28 13.23
CA GLY A 575 25.92 7.31 12.23
C GLY A 575 26.79 6.04 12.24
N PRO A 576 27.41 5.67 13.37
CA PRO A 576 28.19 4.43 13.49
C PRO A 576 27.38 3.17 13.15
N THR A 577 26.08 3.15 13.47
CA THR A 577 25.20 2.03 13.10
C THR A 577 25.02 1.94 11.60
N LEU A 578 24.75 3.06 10.92
CA LEU A 578 24.66 3.12 9.46
C LEU A 578 25.95 2.64 8.78
N ASP A 579 27.11 3.07 9.29
CA ASP A 579 28.42 2.63 8.81
C ASP A 579 28.59 1.11 8.95
N ALA A 580 28.17 0.55 10.09
CA ALA A 580 28.25 -0.88 10.35
C ALA A 580 27.29 -1.69 9.46
N VAL A 581 26.07 -1.22 9.23
CA VAL A 581 25.11 -1.87 8.31
C VAL A 581 25.67 -1.85 6.88
N HIS A 582 26.19 -0.71 6.43
CA HIS A 582 26.79 -0.59 5.11
C HIS A 582 28.01 -1.50 4.95
N ALA A 583 28.88 -1.60 5.95
CA ALA A 583 30.03 -2.50 5.92
C ALA A 583 29.63 -3.99 5.72
N ASN A 584 28.47 -4.39 6.25
CA ASN A 584 27.94 -5.75 6.06
C ASN A 584 27.17 -5.93 4.74
N HIS A 585 26.65 -4.85 4.17
CA HIS A 585 25.87 -4.85 2.94
C HIS A 585 26.32 -3.73 1.98
N PRO A 586 27.56 -3.78 1.46
CA PRO A 586 28.21 -2.63 0.79
C PRO A 586 27.61 -2.23 -0.57
N ASN A 587 26.67 -3.02 -1.08
CA ASN A 587 26.02 -2.81 -2.39
C ASN A 587 24.51 -2.60 -2.23
N LYS A 588 24.06 -2.11 -1.07
CA LYS A 588 22.64 -1.89 -0.80
C LYS A 588 22.43 -0.48 -0.24
N PRO A 589 21.52 0.30 -0.82
CA PRO A 589 21.09 1.55 -0.21
C PRO A 589 20.40 1.27 1.12
N ILE A 590 20.54 2.20 2.06
CA ILE A 590 19.90 2.18 3.38
C ILE A 590 18.85 3.29 3.44
N LEU A 591 17.65 2.98 3.91
CA LEU A 591 16.57 3.91 4.18
C LEU A 591 16.18 3.78 5.66
N ILE A 592 16.28 4.88 6.40
CA ILE A 592 15.62 4.95 7.72
C ILE A 592 14.11 5.09 7.47
N THR A 593 13.34 4.05 7.82
CA THR A 593 11.90 3.93 7.50
C THR A 593 10.99 4.58 8.54
N GLU A 594 11.51 4.83 9.73
CA GLU A 594 10.90 5.68 10.76
C GLU A 594 12.00 6.28 11.63
N ASN A 595 11.80 7.53 12.02
CA ASN A 595 12.49 8.16 13.12
C ASN A 595 11.70 9.41 13.53
N GLY A 596 11.60 9.65 14.83
CA GLY A 596 10.87 10.77 15.38
C GLY A 596 10.79 10.65 16.88
N THR A 597 10.24 11.67 17.52
CA THR A 597 10.07 11.68 18.97
C THR A 597 8.74 12.30 19.34
N TRP A 598 8.16 11.92 20.49
CA TRP A 598 6.98 12.63 21.00
C TRP A 598 7.36 14.03 21.45
N SER A 599 6.52 14.98 21.10
CA SER A 599 6.49 16.29 21.75
C SER A 599 5.04 16.66 22.06
N PHE A 600 4.78 17.70 22.85
CA PHE A 600 3.42 18.23 23.03
C PHE A 600 3.22 19.54 22.28
N LEU A 601 2.04 19.69 21.67
CA LEU A 601 1.76 20.82 20.79
C LEU A 601 1.78 22.11 21.63
N GLY A 602 2.66 23.03 21.27
CA GLY A 602 2.91 24.27 22.00
C GLY A 602 3.78 24.13 23.25
N ASN A 603 4.28 22.93 23.60
CA ASN A 603 5.16 22.74 24.76
C ASN A 603 6.59 23.13 24.41
N ARG A 604 7.05 24.25 24.99
CA ARG A 604 8.35 24.86 24.72
C ARG A 604 9.31 24.62 25.89
N GLY A 605 10.59 24.45 25.57
CA GLY A 605 11.64 24.26 26.57
C GLY A 605 13.03 24.38 25.95
N SER A 606 13.98 23.56 26.41
CA SER A 606 15.31 23.49 25.80
C SER A 606 15.42 22.40 24.74
N ASP A 607 16.45 22.48 23.89
CA ASP A 607 16.83 21.46 22.90
C ASP A 607 17.33 20.13 23.50
N THR A 608 17.33 20.01 24.84
CA THR A 608 17.68 18.79 25.59
C THR A 608 16.54 18.29 26.48
N GLU A 609 15.41 19.00 26.50
CA GLU A 609 14.27 18.68 27.34
C GLU A 609 13.27 17.79 26.58
N GLN A 610 13.35 16.48 26.83
CA GLN A 610 12.49 15.48 26.18
C GLN A 610 10.99 15.84 26.28
N GLY A 611 10.25 15.65 25.19
CA GLY A 611 8.82 15.96 25.11
C GLY A 611 8.48 17.42 24.74
N THR A 612 9.48 18.29 24.57
CA THR A 612 9.29 19.65 24.05
C THR A 612 9.41 19.71 22.52
N GLU A 613 8.78 20.70 21.89
CA GLU A 613 8.95 20.92 20.44
C GLU A 613 10.39 21.31 20.07
N ASP A 614 11.09 22.03 20.95
CA ASP A 614 12.49 22.43 20.78
C ASP A 614 13.40 21.20 20.72
N TRP A 615 13.21 20.22 21.61
CA TRP A 615 13.95 18.96 21.59
C TRP A 615 13.60 18.07 20.40
N GLN A 616 12.32 17.97 20.00
CA GLN A 616 11.93 17.21 18.80
C GLN A 616 12.59 17.77 17.53
N ALA A 617 12.61 19.09 17.38
CA ALA A 617 13.27 19.77 16.26
C ALA A 617 14.79 19.51 16.28
N ALA A 618 15.44 19.62 17.44
CA ALA A 618 16.87 19.38 17.59
C ALA A 618 17.26 17.92 17.31
N SER A 619 16.48 16.96 17.81
CA SER A 619 16.69 15.53 17.56
C SER A 619 16.58 15.20 16.06
N PHE A 620 15.56 15.73 15.37
CA PHE A 620 15.46 15.62 13.91
C PHE A 620 16.70 16.19 13.21
N GLN A 621 17.14 17.40 13.56
CA GLN A 621 18.32 18.02 12.93
C GLN A 621 19.59 17.20 13.16
N ALA A 622 19.78 16.66 14.37
CA ALA A 622 20.93 15.82 14.71
C ALA A 622 20.95 14.51 13.90
N HIS A 623 19.81 13.83 13.76
CA HIS A 623 19.72 12.62 12.94
C HIS A 623 19.82 12.93 11.44
N TRP A 624 19.19 14.02 10.97
CA TRP A 624 19.30 14.49 9.59
C TRP A 624 20.76 14.74 9.19
N ALA A 625 21.54 15.39 10.06
CA ALA A 625 22.97 15.62 9.84
C ALA A 625 23.77 14.30 9.71
N GLN A 626 23.41 13.27 10.50
CA GLN A 626 24.09 11.98 10.45
C GLN A 626 23.78 11.18 9.18
N VAL A 627 22.53 11.20 8.70
CA VAL A 627 22.15 10.53 7.44
C VAL A 627 22.69 11.26 6.21
N THR A 628 22.65 12.60 6.21
CA THR A 628 23.13 13.41 5.07
C THR A 628 24.66 13.53 5.01
N ALA A 629 25.37 13.13 6.06
CA ALA A 629 26.81 12.92 6.02
C ALA A 629 27.24 11.63 5.29
N ARG A 630 26.27 10.76 4.92
CA ARG A 630 26.50 9.45 4.28
C ARG A 630 25.69 9.26 2.98
N PRO A 631 25.60 10.26 2.08
CA PRO A 631 24.70 10.21 0.92
C PRO A 631 25.10 9.14 -0.11
N GLU A 632 26.30 8.56 0.00
CA GLU A 632 26.82 7.53 -0.90
C GLU A 632 26.19 6.15 -0.69
N PHE A 633 25.63 5.88 0.49
CA PHE A 633 24.95 4.62 0.78
C PHE A 633 23.64 4.77 1.57
N VAL A 634 23.37 5.93 2.16
CA VAL A 634 22.06 6.24 2.72
C VAL A 634 21.21 6.86 1.62
N ALA A 635 20.17 6.14 1.20
CA ALA A 635 19.21 6.58 0.20
C ALA A 635 18.13 7.49 0.79
N GLY A 636 17.97 7.56 2.11
CA GLY A 636 17.11 8.56 2.72
C GLY A 636 16.67 8.30 4.15
N TYR A 637 15.71 9.11 4.57
CA TYR A 637 15.18 9.18 5.92
C TYR A 637 13.71 9.59 5.87
N THR A 638 12.85 8.85 6.55
CA THR A 638 11.43 9.18 6.70
C THR A 638 11.10 9.54 8.14
N PHE A 639 10.63 10.78 8.35
CA PHE A 639 10.21 11.23 9.68
C PHE A 639 8.86 10.57 10.05
N TRP A 640 8.76 10.05 11.27
CA TRP A 640 7.51 9.64 11.91
C TRP A 640 7.01 10.82 12.75
N VAL A 641 6.01 11.58 12.32
CA VAL A 641 5.07 11.36 11.19
C VAL A 641 4.55 12.72 10.68
N LEU A 642 3.88 12.79 9.51
CA LEU A 642 3.35 14.06 8.98
C LEU A 642 2.47 14.80 10.00
N LYS A 643 1.58 14.09 10.69
CA LYS A 643 0.66 14.66 11.66
C LYS A 643 0.38 13.72 12.82
N ASP A 644 -0.02 14.29 13.95
CA ASP A 644 -0.57 13.53 15.06
C ASP A 644 -1.74 12.65 14.57
N TYR A 645 -1.94 11.49 15.18
CA TYR A 645 -2.86 10.47 14.68
C TYR A 645 -3.49 9.68 15.83
N LYS A 646 -4.64 9.03 15.59
CA LYS A 646 -5.32 8.28 16.64
C LYS A 646 -4.68 6.93 16.91
N GLN A 647 -4.66 6.58 18.18
CA GLN A 647 -4.20 5.33 18.75
C GLN A 647 -5.28 4.75 19.67
N ARG A 648 -5.25 3.43 19.83
CA ARG A 648 -6.16 2.67 20.68
C ARG A 648 -6.04 3.03 22.17
N LEU A 649 -7.09 2.75 22.95
CA LEU A 649 -7.10 2.92 24.40
C LEU A 649 -6.08 1.98 25.05
N GLY A 650 -5.36 2.45 26.07
CA GLY A 650 -4.28 1.76 26.78
C GLY A 650 -2.91 1.80 26.08
N TYR A 651 -2.79 2.52 24.96
CA TYR A 651 -1.51 2.74 24.26
C TYR A 651 -1.21 4.24 24.20
N ASN A 652 -0.15 4.69 24.88
CA ASN A 652 0.32 6.10 24.96
C ASN A 652 -0.81 7.14 25.15
N GLU A 653 -1.68 6.90 26.12
CA GLU A 653 -3.03 7.47 26.14
C GLU A 653 -3.22 8.79 26.91
N GLU A 654 -2.14 9.52 27.17
CA GLU A 654 -2.18 10.76 27.94
C GLU A 654 -3.05 11.86 27.28
N TYR A 655 -3.34 11.74 25.98
CA TYR A 655 -4.03 12.75 25.16
C TYR A 655 -5.19 12.20 24.36
N ASN A 656 -6.17 11.57 25.02
CA ASN A 656 -7.36 11.01 24.37
C ASN A 656 -6.99 9.97 23.28
N GLY A 657 -5.89 9.24 23.46
CA GLY A 657 -5.35 8.33 22.45
C GLY A 657 -4.85 9.02 21.17
N LEU A 658 -4.29 10.23 21.25
CA LEU A 658 -3.54 10.83 20.16
C LEU A 658 -2.04 10.60 20.34
N SER A 659 -1.38 10.06 19.31
CA SER A 659 0.08 10.06 19.23
C SER A 659 0.57 11.46 18.85
N THR A 660 1.58 11.97 19.56
CA THR A 660 2.02 13.36 19.40
C THR A 660 3.40 13.52 18.74
N MET A 661 3.73 12.63 17.79
CA MET A 661 4.98 12.69 17.02
C MET A 661 4.87 13.52 15.72
N GLY A 662 3.71 14.10 15.43
CA GLY A 662 3.46 14.75 14.14
C GLY A 662 4.27 16.03 13.92
N LEU A 663 4.58 16.36 12.65
CA LEU A 663 5.02 17.72 12.30
C LEU A 663 3.91 18.76 12.55
N VAL A 664 2.65 18.34 12.42
CA VAL A 664 1.46 19.13 12.71
C VAL A 664 0.52 18.38 13.65
N GLY A 665 -0.36 19.11 14.34
CA GLY A 665 -1.42 18.52 15.17
C GLY A 665 -2.45 17.74 14.35
N PHE A 666 -3.34 17.02 15.04
CA PHE A 666 -4.36 16.15 14.42
C PHE A 666 -5.37 16.95 13.58
N ASP A 667 -5.51 18.24 13.88
CA ASP A 667 -6.30 19.21 13.11
C ASP A 667 -5.76 19.47 11.69
N SER A 668 -4.54 19.00 11.40
CA SER A 668 -3.79 19.23 10.16
C SER A 668 -3.64 20.72 9.81
N ARG A 669 -3.44 21.55 10.84
CA ARG A 669 -3.28 23.01 10.71
C ARG A 669 -2.19 23.56 11.61
N THR A 670 -2.15 23.11 12.87
CA THR A 670 -1.24 23.68 13.86
C THR A 670 0.14 23.04 13.71
N ARG A 671 1.14 23.82 13.28
CA ARG A 671 2.51 23.35 13.05
C ARG A 671 3.31 23.36 14.36
N ARG A 672 4.20 22.37 14.51
CA ARG A 672 5.25 22.34 15.54
C ARG A 672 6.55 22.90 14.98
N LEU A 673 7.50 23.26 15.85
CA LEU A 673 8.84 23.69 15.41
C LEU A 673 9.54 22.71 14.46
N VAL A 674 9.34 21.41 14.65
CA VAL A 674 9.95 20.39 13.80
C VAL A 674 9.47 20.49 12.34
N TYR A 675 8.29 21.08 12.07
CA TYR A 675 7.84 21.35 10.70
C TYR A 675 8.81 22.28 9.98
N ASP A 676 9.23 23.36 10.65
CA ASP A 676 10.13 24.35 10.08
C ASP A 676 11.54 23.76 9.99
N ALA A 677 12.01 23.03 11.02
CA ALA A 677 13.29 22.33 10.97
C ALA A 677 13.35 21.31 9.82
N PHE A 678 12.28 20.54 9.61
CA PHE A 678 12.15 19.64 8.47
C PHE A 678 12.14 20.42 7.16
N SER A 679 11.38 21.51 7.06
CA SER A 679 11.31 22.34 5.85
C SER A 679 12.68 22.89 5.44
N ASP A 680 13.43 23.43 6.41
CA ASP A 680 14.75 24.03 6.22
C ASP A 680 15.86 23.01 5.95
N ALA A 681 15.64 21.73 6.28
CA ALA A 681 16.59 20.66 6.02
C ALA A 681 16.83 20.49 4.51
N THR A 682 18.08 20.70 4.08
CA THR A 682 18.47 20.59 2.68
C THR A 682 18.83 19.15 2.33
N LEU A 683 18.50 18.75 1.11
CA LEU A 683 18.98 17.50 0.53
C LEU A 683 20.51 17.57 0.35
N PRO A 684 21.24 16.44 0.55
CA PRO A 684 22.66 16.39 0.24
C PRO A 684 22.89 16.63 -1.26
N ARG A 685 24.06 17.18 -1.59
CA ARG A 685 24.43 17.55 -2.96
C ARG A 685 24.82 16.36 -3.82
#